data_AF-A0A523RXH1-F1
#
_entry.id   AF-A0A523RXH1-F1
#
_cell.length_a   1.000
_cell.length_b   1.000
_cell.length_c   1.000
_cell.angle_alpha   90.00
_cell.angle_beta   90.00
_cell.angle_gamma   90.00
#
_symmetry.space_group_name_H-M   'P 1'
#
loop_
_entity.id
_entity.type
_entity.pdbx_description
1 polymer ?
#
loop_
_entity_poly.entity_id
_entity_poly.type
_entity_poly.pdbx_seq_one_letter_code
_entity_poly.pdbx_strand_id
1 'polypeptide(L)'
;MGLVALVRLASKRINEKTHKFYTSIEEMWRTATEEDDFSAVQRAEPNIRGMFLKMLWVSTRRFGNRESKRVYSWLEGTVGPLNTLLNYAGARLRDLAMTRYPFPESKTFYIRKYPDGCRKVLTKRENELLGKDDAIKTYKRTGYRRRGKSSLVLLAHPTMPEMDFVDMIRAHLVELCRQCFIHKVPRSEAHRYIRLLIHRLRPFLDWVYSDGEHGSPGFNRDSDRELRRIVLEIRSLYAKRSGRKRSVTRTLDEDSSVTTIEKFKAKVRKLRDATTEDSEEFRRYSEVLDHIDQGTIVQRDLDKLVEQVLALSSREGNEWHRILLSDLHHPRSLRQVVFAGDTMLDSTSSVLVVGELPVSGRKGQIDIVVFIRRVVLGRVVHTPVMILEVKTKTTFDYNLYGVSTGKDYVPSLYAWKRTSTEQEWEQTFTSPPEERTIDQLSAYETELIQEYQQVAPFDPTSPESLWKGVVVLDTDQSPLEVFKAFNSLLDDLVKGLLSDLLDTSEMTSYTLDSKNVPRVAAILTPSKGPSELLSETVVPQSLPVEDPFNERVSDDRNLTLYVSIASPTSWGNSAAWISKNWHLLHHIHECVEDKDTMVYWVDLLGDYPDTELTRRRFGLDLLRKENGISKRQHQTLTGIIEGTKFIDLSTHVNELLSNKSAGSEKIMDRLRQSFQDSVSGESIVVIDGWSDFRDMVPSNRSHLVRSLETRLLEVLPSSDTNVIWIDSGVEHTRMNRHYQRKCVKPLPHDSPRREHLDEVVYNIPASSRGFGRLSPKRDEARFIVQDVPVNVTPWRTRIHVPRLVDYSKR
;
A
#
# COMPACT_ATOMS: atom_id res chain seq x y z
N MET A 1 -20.81 -13.67 15.32
CA MET A 1 -20.95 -13.97 13.87
C MET A 1 -19.60 -14.25 13.19
N GLY A 2 -18.58 -13.39 13.31
CA GLY A 2 -17.27 -13.60 12.66
C GLY A 2 -16.57 -14.92 13.01
N LEU A 3 -16.51 -15.29 14.29
CA LEU A 3 -15.92 -16.57 14.72
C LEU A 3 -16.65 -17.80 14.16
N VAL A 4 -17.99 -17.74 14.08
CA VAL A 4 -18.80 -18.81 13.47
C VAL A 4 -18.38 -19.03 12.01
N ALA A 5 -18.22 -17.94 11.26
CA ALA A 5 -17.75 -18.02 9.88
C ALA A 5 -16.32 -18.59 9.80
N LEU A 6 -15.43 -18.20 10.72
CA LEU A 6 -14.08 -18.75 10.80
C LEU A 6 -14.08 -20.26 11.04
N VAL A 7 -14.83 -20.75 12.03
CA VAL A 7 -14.95 -22.19 12.34
C VAL A 7 -15.47 -22.96 11.12
N ARG A 8 -16.49 -22.42 10.44
CA ARG A 8 -17.09 -23.04 9.26
C ARG A 8 -16.17 -23.02 8.03
N LEU A 9 -15.33 -21.99 7.87
CA LEU A 9 -14.28 -21.95 6.85
C LEU A 9 -13.12 -22.88 7.21
N ALA A 10 -12.83 -23.07 8.50
CA ALA A 10 -11.81 -24.01 8.97
C ALA A 10 -12.20 -25.47 8.68
N SER A 11 -13.48 -25.85 8.88
CA SER A 11 -13.96 -27.20 8.57
C SER A 11 -13.79 -27.57 7.10
N LYS A 12 -13.91 -26.60 6.19
CA LYS A 12 -13.66 -26.76 4.76
C LYS A 12 -12.17 -26.95 4.38
N ARG A 13 -11.25 -26.85 5.35
CA ARG A 13 -9.78 -26.95 5.16
C ARG A 13 -9.18 -28.20 5.82
N ILE A 14 -10.00 -29.15 6.26
CA ILE A 14 -9.52 -30.36 6.92
C ILE A 14 -8.78 -31.25 5.91
N ASN A 15 -7.56 -31.63 6.28
CA ASN A 15 -6.76 -32.70 5.70
C ASN A 15 -5.89 -33.29 6.82
N GLU A 16 -5.16 -34.36 6.51
CA GLU A 16 -4.28 -35.06 7.47
C GLU A 16 -3.37 -34.11 8.28
N LYS A 17 -2.79 -33.09 7.63
CA LYS A 17 -1.85 -32.14 8.27
C LYS A 17 -2.53 -31.00 9.03
N THR A 18 -3.79 -30.71 8.73
CA THR A 18 -4.54 -29.59 9.33
C THR A 18 -5.61 -30.02 10.33
N HIS A 19 -5.94 -31.31 10.39
CA HIS A 19 -6.98 -31.88 11.26
C HIS A 19 -6.83 -31.43 12.72
N LYS A 20 -5.62 -31.57 13.29
CA LYS A 20 -5.33 -31.17 14.68
C LYS A 20 -5.67 -29.71 14.99
N PHE A 21 -5.46 -28.80 14.04
CA PHE A 21 -5.77 -27.39 14.24
C PHE A 21 -7.27 -27.13 14.18
N TYR A 22 -7.99 -27.85 13.31
CA TYR A 22 -9.45 -27.77 13.26
C TYR A 22 -10.08 -28.28 14.55
N THR A 23 -9.68 -29.46 15.04
CA THR A 23 -10.19 -30.01 16.31
C THR A 23 -9.99 -29.04 17.47
N SER A 24 -8.80 -28.41 17.55
CA SER A 24 -8.53 -27.38 18.57
C SER A 24 -9.43 -26.14 18.41
N ILE A 25 -9.69 -25.69 17.18
CA ILE A 25 -10.62 -24.57 16.90
C ILE A 25 -12.04 -24.93 17.35
N GLU A 26 -12.51 -26.12 16.99
CA GLU A 26 -13.85 -26.61 17.28
C GLU A 26 -14.08 -26.77 18.79
N GLU A 27 -13.11 -27.36 19.50
CA GLU A 27 -13.14 -27.51 20.96
C GLU A 27 -13.18 -26.15 21.67
N MET A 28 -12.27 -25.23 21.32
CA MET A 28 -12.26 -23.88 21.89
C MET A 28 -13.56 -23.12 21.60
N TRP A 29 -14.13 -23.28 20.41
CA TRP A 29 -15.39 -22.65 20.04
C TRP A 29 -16.55 -23.22 20.85
N ARG A 30 -16.65 -24.56 20.96
CA ARG A 30 -17.69 -25.24 21.73
C ARG A 30 -17.67 -24.80 23.20
N THR A 31 -16.52 -24.88 23.87
CA THR A 31 -16.37 -24.45 25.26
C THR A 31 -16.74 -22.98 25.44
N ALA A 32 -16.31 -22.11 24.52
CA ALA A 32 -16.62 -20.68 24.61
C ALA A 32 -18.11 -20.35 24.39
N THR A 33 -18.86 -21.21 23.69
CA THR A 33 -20.30 -21.03 23.47
C THR A 33 -21.18 -21.71 24.51
N GLU A 34 -20.65 -22.67 25.26
CA GLU A 34 -21.35 -23.32 26.38
C GLU A 34 -21.41 -22.40 27.62
N GLU A 35 -20.43 -21.50 27.77
CA GLU A 35 -20.48 -20.41 28.76
C GLU A 35 -21.45 -19.31 28.28
N ASP A 36 -22.53 -19.01 29.02
CA ASP A 36 -23.45 -17.88 28.76
C ASP A 36 -22.83 -16.49 29.08
N ASP A 37 -21.51 -16.38 28.92
CA ASP A 37 -20.71 -15.19 29.15
C ASP A 37 -19.90 -14.85 27.89
N PHE A 38 -20.18 -13.68 27.31
CA PHE A 38 -19.44 -13.17 26.16
C PHE A 38 -17.93 -13.06 26.42
N SER A 39 -17.49 -12.93 27.68
CA SER A 39 -16.07 -12.91 28.03
C SER A 39 -15.36 -14.22 27.67
N ALA A 40 -16.05 -15.36 27.65
CA ALA A 40 -15.52 -16.65 27.22
C ALA A 40 -15.13 -16.62 25.74
N VAL A 41 -16.02 -16.10 24.90
CA VAL A 41 -15.80 -15.90 23.47
C VAL A 41 -14.62 -14.96 23.22
N GLN A 42 -14.53 -13.85 23.95
CA GLN A 42 -13.42 -12.90 23.82
C GLN A 42 -12.07 -13.50 24.22
N ARG A 43 -12.04 -14.43 25.19
CA ARG A 43 -10.81 -15.15 25.59
C ARG A 43 -10.39 -16.18 24.53
N ALA A 44 -11.34 -16.90 23.93
CA ALA A 44 -11.06 -17.93 22.95
C ALA A 44 -10.66 -17.37 21.58
N GLU A 45 -11.18 -16.19 21.23
CA GLU A 45 -11.03 -15.58 19.91
C GLU A 45 -9.57 -15.50 19.38
N PRO A 46 -8.58 -14.95 20.12
CA PRO A 46 -7.22 -14.84 19.61
C PRO A 46 -6.59 -16.20 19.29
N ASN A 47 -6.90 -17.22 20.11
CA ASN A 47 -6.37 -18.57 19.94
C ASN A 47 -7.00 -19.26 18.72
N ILE A 48 -8.32 -19.15 18.55
CA ILE A 48 -9.05 -19.65 17.38
C ILE A 48 -8.48 -19.03 16.09
N ARG A 49 -8.29 -17.70 16.07
CA ARG A 49 -7.68 -16.99 14.94
C ARG A 49 -6.24 -17.45 14.68
N GLY A 50 -5.45 -17.63 15.73
CA GLY A 50 -4.08 -18.14 15.64
C GLY A 50 -4.01 -19.53 14.99
N MET A 51 -4.91 -20.44 15.38
CA MET A 51 -4.99 -21.78 14.78
C MET A 51 -5.46 -21.74 13.32
N PHE A 52 -6.41 -20.86 12.99
CA PHE A 52 -6.86 -20.67 11.60
C PHE A 52 -5.74 -20.18 10.69
N LEU A 53 -4.87 -19.29 11.17
CA LEU A 53 -3.66 -18.88 10.45
C LEU A 53 -2.64 -20.01 10.34
N LYS A 54 -2.45 -20.85 11.37
CA LYS A 54 -1.60 -22.05 11.26
C LYS A 54 -2.10 -23.00 10.17
N MET A 55 -3.42 -23.21 10.07
CA MET A 55 -4.02 -23.97 8.96
C MET A 55 -3.73 -23.33 7.60
N LEU A 56 -3.80 -22.00 7.51
CA LEU A 56 -3.46 -21.27 6.29
C LEU A 56 -2.01 -21.55 5.86
N TRP A 57 -1.04 -21.41 6.78
CA TRP A 57 0.37 -21.63 6.46
C TRP A 57 0.65 -23.07 6.04
N VAL A 58 0.13 -24.05 6.78
CA VAL A 58 0.33 -25.47 6.46
C VAL A 58 -0.32 -25.85 5.13
N SER A 59 -1.55 -25.40 4.87
CA SER A 59 -2.26 -25.72 3.62
C SER A 59 -1.65 -25.06 2.37
N THR A 60 -0.85 -24.01 2.53
CA THR A 60 -0.20 -23.29 1.43
C THR A 60 1.24 -23.75 1.14
N ARG A 61 1.87 -24.53 2.04
CA ARG A 61 3.24 -25.04 1.85
C ARG A 61 3.43 -25.81 0.54
N ARG A 62 2.49 -26.71 0.19
CA ARG A 62 2.54 -27.47 -1.07
C ARG A 62 2.47 -26.61 -2.33
N PHE A 63 2.05 -25.35 -2.20
CA PHE A 63 1.99 -24.37 -3.28
C PHE A 63 3.19 -23.41 -3.26
N GLY A 64 4.22 -23.72 -2.46
CA GLY A 64 5.48 -22.98 -2.40
C GLY A 64 5.52 -21.87 -1.34
N ASN A 65 4.57 -21.84 -0.40
CA ASN A 65 4.65 -20.92 0.73
C ASN A 65 5.78 -21.33 1.69
N ARG A 66 6.75 -20.44 1.90
CA ARG A 66 7.83 -20.57 2.89
C ARG A 66 7.52 -19.83 4.20
N GLU A 67 6.46 -19.02 4.21
CA GLU A 67 6.07 -18.19 5.35
C GLU A 67 5.42 -19.07 6.44
N SER A 68 5.83 -18.87 7.69
CA SER A 68 5.37 -19.65 8.85
C SER A 68 4.54 -18.82 9.85
N LYS A 69 4.55 -17.49 9.72
CA LYS A 69 3.85 -16.54 10.60
C LYS A 69 3.36 -15.32 9.83
N ARG A 70 2.48 -14.56 10.50
CA ARG A 70 2.05 -13.24 10.02
C ARG A 70 3.21 -12.25 10.16
N VAL A 71 3.48 -11.47 9.13
CA VAL A 71 4.49 -10.41 9.11
C VAL A 71 3.83 -9.16 8.53
N TYR A 72 3.62 -8.13 9.37
CA TYR A 72 2.86 -6.94 9.02
C TYR A 72 3.70 -5.89 8.30
N SER A 73 5.00 -5.88 8.55
CA SER A 73 5.94 -4.95 7.94
C SER A 73 7.32 -5.56 7.84
N TRP A 74 8.17 -4.97 7.00
CA TRP A 74 9.57 -5.34 6.89
C TRP A 74 10.35 -5.19 8.21
N LEU A 75 9.84 -4.39 9.16
CA LEU A 75 10.37 -4.30 10.54
C LEU A 75 10.27 -5.64 11.30
N GLU A 76 9.26 -6.45 10.98
CA GLU A 76 9.00 -7.73 11.66
C GLU A 76 9.64 -8.93 10.93
N GLY A 77 10.20 -8.70 9.74
CA GLY A 77 10.84 -9.69 8.88
C GLY A 77 10.43 -9.57 7.40
N THR A 78 10.99 -10.43 6.55
CA THR A 78 10.68 -10.47 5.11
C THR A 78 9.20 -10.72 4.85
N VAL A 79 8.54 -9.79 4.15
CA VAL A 79 7.11 -9.91 3.82
C VAL A 79 6.96 -10.74 2.56
N GLY A 80 6.60 -12.02 2.71
CA GLY A 80 6.37 -12.89 1.56
C GLY A 80 5.05 -12.57 0.81
N PRO A 81 4.80 -13.26 -0.32
CA PRO A 81 3.66 -12.95 -1.19
C PRO A 81 2.30 -13.13 -0.50
N LEU A 82 2.14 -14.13 0.38
CA LEU A 82 0.88 -14.34 1.08
C LEU A 82 0.69 -13.30 2.19
N ASN A 83 1.73 -12.96 2.95
CA ASN A 83 1.64 -11.85 3.90
C ASN A 83 1.35 -10.51 3.22
N THR A 84 1.88 -10.28 2.01
CA THR A 84 1.59 -9.09 1.21
C THR A 84 0.10 -8.97 0.89
N LEU A 85 -0.54 -10.05 0.43
CA LEU A 85 -1.99 -10.07 0.15
C LEU A 85 -2.82 -9.84 1.41
N LEU A 86 -2.45 -10.51 2.51
CA LEU A 86 -3.12 -10.34 3.79
C LEU A 86 -2.94 -8.92 4.36
N ASN A 87 -1.78 -8.28 4.16
CA ASN A 87 -1.51 -6.91 4.59
C ASN A 87 -2.41 -5.94 3.82
N TYR A 88 -2.52 -6.12 2.51
CA TYR A 88 -3.45 -5.34 1.68
C TYR A 88 -4.91 -5.53 2.11
N ALA A 89 -5.35 -6.77 2.32
CA ALA A 89 -6.71 -7.05 2.80
C ALA A 89 -6.98 -6.42 4.18
N GLY A 90 -6.02 -6.50 5.11
CA GLY A 90 -6.11 -5.84 6.42
C GLY A 90 -6.18 -4.31 6.31
N ALA A 91 -5.42 -3.71 5.40
CA ALA A 91 -5.47 -2.27 5.14
C ALA A 91 -6.85 -1.85 4.59
N ARG A 92 -7.40 -2.59 3.62
CA ARG A 92 -8.76 -2.32 3.09
C ARG A 92 -9.87 -2.49 4.15
N LEU A 93 -9.74 -3.45 5.07
CA LEU A 93 -10.65 -3.57 6.21
C LEU A 93 -10.58 -2.34 7.11
N ARG A 94 -9.37 -1.84 7.39
CA ARG A 94 -9.18 -0.61 8.15
C ARG A 94 -9.83 0.58 7.45
N ASP A 95 -9.59 0.72 6.15
CA ASP A 95 -10.19 1.80 5.38
C ASP A 95 -11.73 1.74 5.49
N LEU A 96 -12.32 0.55 5.31
CA LEU A 96 -13.76 0.32 5.47
C LEU A 96 -14.26 0.72 6.87
N ALA A 97 -13.60 0.22 7.92
CA ALA A 97 -13.95 0.46 9.31
C ALA A 97 -13.98 1.96 9.64
N MET A 98 -12.90 2.67 9.32
CA MET A 98 -12.72 4.07 9.70
C MET A 98 -13.58 5.06 8.90
N THR A 99 -14.04 4.65 7.71
CA THR A 99 -14.85 5.51 6.82
C THR A 99 -16.34 5.30 7.02
N ARG A 100 -16.79 4.04 7.04
CA ARG A 100 -18.22 3.70 6.97
C ARG A 100 -18.86 3.33 8.30
N TYR A 101 -18.05 2.96 9.30
CA TYR A 101 -18.54 2.47 10.58
C TYR A 101 -17.92 3.24 11.74
N PRO A 102 -18.09 4.56 11.86
CA PRO A 102 -17.58 5.28 13.03
C PRO A 102 -18.22 4.77 14.33
N PHE A 103 -17.40 4.48 15.34
CA PHE A 103 -17.88 4.13 16.68
C PHE A 103 -17.72 5.32 17.64
N PRO A 104 -18.55 5.41 18.70
CA PRO A 104 -18.36 6.40 19.75
C PRO A 104 -17.03 6.16 20.48
N GLU A 105 -16.50 7.18 21.15
CA GLU A 105 -15.27 7.02 21.93
C GLU A 105 -15.42 5.92 23.00
N SER A 106 -14.43 5.04 23.05
CA SER A 106 -14.40 3.91 23.97
C SER A 106 -14.02 4.36 25.39
N LYS A 107 -14.51 3.65 26.41
CA LYS A 107 -14.26 4.01 27.82
C LYS A 107 -13.19 3.10 28.41
N THR A 108 -12.32 3.67 29.25
CA THR A 108 -11.35 2.89 30.03
C THR A 108 -11.98 2.45 31.36
N PHE A 109 -11.83 1.16 31.66
CA PHE A 109 -12.28 0.49 32.87
C PHE A 109 -11.09 -0.13 33.62
N TYR A 110 -11.22 -0.19 34.94
CA TYR A 110 -10.32 -0.86 35.86
C TYR A 110 -10.93 -2.20 36.25
N ILE A 111 -10.24 -3.29 35.93
CA ILE A 111 -10.66 -4.64 36.28
C ILE A 111 -9.84 -5.09 37.48
N ARG A 112 -10.50 -5.29 38.61
CA ARG A 112 -9.94 -5.86 39.84
C ARG A 112 -10.25 -7.34 39.91
N LYS A 113 -9.25 -8.17 40.15
CA LYS A 113 -9.39 -9.61 40.40
C LYS A 113 -9.14 -9.86 41.88
N TYR A 114 -10.01 -10.62 42.52
CA TYR A 114 -9.94 -10.98 43.94
C TYR A 114 -9.45 -12.42 44.13
N PRO A 115 -9.03 -12.82 45.36
CA PRO A 115 -8.53 -14.16 45.65
C PRO A 115 -9.51 -15.29 45.30
N ASP A 116 -10.80 -15.06 45.48
CA ASP A 116 -11.90 -15.97 45.14
C ASP A 116 -12.13 -16.15 43.63
N GLY A 117 -11.37 -15.43 42.79
CA GLY A 117 -11.50 -15.45 41.34
C GLY A 117 -12.53 -14.47 40.79
N CYS A 118 -13.32 -13.82 41.65
CA CYS A 118 -14.29 -12.81 41.26
C CYS A 118 -13.59 -11.59 40.65
N ARG A 119 -14.32 -10.90 39.76
CA ARG A 119 -13.83 -9.71 39.06
C ARG A 119 -14.80 -8.56 39.23
N LYS A 120 -14.28 -7.39 39.64
CA LYS A 120 -15.05 -6.15 39.70
C LYS A 120 -14.55 -5.20 38.63
N VAL A 121 -15.49 -4.68 37.83
CA VAL A 121 -15.23 -3.72 36.76
C VAL A 121 -15.64 -2.35 37.26
N LEU A 122 -14.69 -1.42 37.28
CA LEU A 122 -14.88 -0.06 37.78
C LEU A 122 -14.57 0.94 36.66
N THR A 123 -15.35 1.99 36.55
CA THR A 123 -14.98 3.21 35.80
C THR A 123 -13.83 3.92 36.52
N LYS A 124 -13.17 4.87 35.85
CA LYS A 124 -12.12 5.70 36.47
C LYS A 124 -12.59 6.35 37.78
N ARG A 125 -13.78 6.96 37.77
CA ARG A 125 -14.38 7.61 38.95
C ARG A 125 -14.68 6.60 40.06
N GLU A 126 -15.28 5.46 39.73
CA GLU A 126 -15.56 4.41 40.73
C GLU A 126 -14.26 3.85 41.33
N ASN A 127 -13.21 3.67 40.53
CA ASN A 127 -11.91 3.19 41.01
C ASN A 127 -11.21 4.21 41.93
N GLU A 128 -11.29 5.50 41.60
CA GLU A 128 -10.76 6.58 42.44
C GLU A 128 -11.50 6.68 43.77
N LEU A 129 -12.83 6.52 43.76
CA LEU A 129 -13.65 6.54 44.98
C LEU A 129 -13.44 5.31 45.86
N LEU A 130 -13.27 4.12 45.28
CA LEU A 130 -13.13 2.87 46.04
C LEU A 130 -11.76 2.77 46.75
N GLY A 131 -10.73 3.48 46.27
CA GLY A 131 -9.38 3.38 46.84
C GLY A 131 -8.74 1.99 46.68
N LYS A 132 -7.71 1.67 47.48
CA LYS A 132 -7.11 0.32 47.50
C LYS A 132 -8.01 -0.66 48.27
N ASP A 133 -8.14 -1.88 47.76
CA ASP A 133 -8.85 -3.00 48.39
C ASP A 133 -8.04 -4.30 48.26
N ASP A 134 -8.62 -5.43 48.70
CA ASP A 134 -7.98 -6.76 48.74
C ASP A 134 -7.84 -7.42 47.35
N ALA A 135 -7.90 -6.64 46.27
CA ALA A 135 -7.72 -7.17 44.92
C ALA A 135 -6.27 -7.62 44.70
N ILE A 136 -6.09 -8.91 44.37
CA ILE A 136 -4.79 -9.50 44.02
C ILE A 136 -4.21 -8.94 42.72
N LYS A 137 -5.05 -8.40 41.83
CA LYS A 137 -4.58 -7.80 40.57
C LYS A 137 -5.55 -6.74 40.08
N THR A 138 -5.02 -5.57 39.74
CA THR A 138 -5.77 -4.52 39.04
C THR A 138 -5.13 -4.25 37.69
N TYR A 139 -5.92 -4.22 36.62
CA TYR A 139 -5.44 -3.86 35.29
C TYR A 139 -6.48 -3.06 34.50
N LYS A 140 -6.01 -2.23 33.58
CA LYS A 140 -6.86 -1.37 32.74
C LYS A 140 -7.27 -2.10 31.47
N ARG A 141 -8.53 -1.91 31.06
CA ARG A 141 -9.04 -2.36 29.76
C ARG A 141 -10.01 -1.33 29.19
N THR A 142 -10.09 -1.27 27.86
CA THR A 142 -10.97 -0.35 27.15
C THR A 142 -12.15 -1.12 26.57
N GLY A 143 -13.34 -0.52 26.59
CA GLY A 143 -14.57 -1.21 26.19
C GLY A 143 -15.81 -0.33 26.09
N TYR A 144 -16.94 -1.00 25.86
CA TYR A 144 -18.29 -0.42 25.92
C TYR A 144 -19.14 -1.13 26.96
N ARG A 145 -19.92 -0.35 27.71
CA ARG A 145 -20.90 -0.89 28.67
C ARG A 145 -22.23 -1.10 27.93
N ARG A 146 -22.81 -2.29 28.02
CA ARG A 146 -24.13 -2.57 27.44
C ARG A 146 -25.19 -1.76 28.20
N ARG A 147 -26.14 -1.13 27.49
CA ARG A 147 -27.28 -0.45 28.14
C ARG A 147 -28.04 -1.46 29.02
N GLY A 148 -28.30 -1.09 30.28
CA GLY A 148 -29.10 -1.88 31.22
C GLY A 148 -28.46 -3.18 31.75
N LYS A 149 -27.20 -3.50 31.42
CA LYS A 149 -26.50 -4.70 31.94
C LYS A 149 -25.12 -4.34 32.50
N SER A 150 -24.63 -5.15 33.45
CA SER A 150 -23.28 -5.05 34.01
C SER A 150 -22.19 -5.57 33.06
N SER A 151 -22.56 -6.27 31.99
CA SER A 151 -21.60 -6.88 31.07
C SER A 151 -20.86 -5.83 30.21
N LEU A 152 -19.54 -5.96 30.22
CA LEU A 152 -18.59 -5.10 29.51
C LEU A 152 -18.15 -5.81 28.23
N VAL A 153 -18.25 -5.11 27.09
CA VAL A 153 -17.63 -5.55 25.84
C VAL A 153 -16.22 -4.97 25.80
N LEU A 154 -15.21 -5.83 25.96
CA LEU A 154 -13.81 -5.42 25.88
C LEU A 154 -13.35 -5.29 24.43
N LEU A 155 -12.59 -4.25 24.13
CA LEU A 155 -12.05 -4.05 22.78
C LEU A 155 -10.70 -4.75 22.62
N ALA A 156 -10.53 -5.45 21.50
CA ALA A 156 -9.24 -5.98 21.11
C ALA A 156 -8.38 -4.90 20.45
N HIS A 157 -9.00 -3.91 19.80
CA HIS A 157 -8.34 -2.71 19.27
C HIS A 157 -8.84 -1.44 19.99
N PRO A 158 -8.32 -1.11 21.20
CA PRO A 158 -8.78 0.03 22.00
C PRO A 158 -8.78 1.39 21.29
N THR A 159 -7.80 1.64 20.43
CA THR A 159 -7.64 2.91 19.68
C THR A 159 -8.47 2.94 18.39
N MET A 160 -8.99 1.78 17.96
CA MET A 160 -9.71 1.61 16.70
C MET A 160 -10.80 0.54 16.84
N PRO A 161 -11.83 0.78 17.69
CA PRO A 161 -12.91 -0.17 17.96
C PRO A 161 -13.64 -0.67 16.71
N GLU A 162 -13.68 0.15 15.66
CA GLU A 162 -14.28 -0.17 14.37
C GLU A 162 -13.62 -1.40 13.71
N MET A 163 -12.35 -1.68 14.04
CA MET A 163 -11.66 -2.88 13.56
C MET A 163 -12.25 -4.17 14.14
N ASP A 164 -12.67 -4.14 15.41
CA ASP A 164 -13.33 -5.29 16.05
C ASP A 164 -14.67 -5.61 15.37
N PHE A 165 -15.32 -4.59 14.79
CA PHE A 165 -16.57 -4.74 14.07
C PHE A 165 -16.38 -5.37 12.68
N VAL A 166 -15.51 -4.79 11.85
CA VAL A 166 -15.27 -5.31 10.48
C VAL A 166 -14.58 -6.67 10.46
N ASP A 167 -14.05 -7.11 11.59
CA ASP A 167 -13.51 -8.45 11.78
C ASP A 167 -14.51 -9.57 11.51
N MET A 168 -15.81 -9.26 11.52
CA MET A 168 -16.86 -10.18 11.08
C MET A 168 -16.55 -10.83 9.73
N ILE A 169 -15.96 -10.08 8.78
CA ILE A 169 -15.70 -10.53 7.40
C ILE A 169 -14.22 -10.94 7.15
N ARG A 170 -13.35 -10.83 8.17
CA ARG A 170 -11.89 -11.07 8.02
C ARG A 170 -11.57 -12.48 7.56
N ALA A 171 -12.27 -13.50 8.06
CA ALA A 171 -12.01 -14.89 7.72
C ALA A 171 -12.22 -15.20 6.23
N HIS A 172 -13.24 -14.58 5.60
CA HIS A 172 -13.49 -14.69 4.16
C HIS A 172 -12.37 -14.08 3.34
N LEU A 173 -11.84 -12.92 3.75
CA LEU A 173 -10.71 -12.29 3.08
C LEU A 173 -9.42 -13.09 3.21
N VAL A 174 -9.17 -13.71 4.37
CA VAL A 174 -8.05 -14.62 4.56
C VAL A 174 -8.17 -15.84 3.62
N GLU A 175 -9.37 -16.40 3.47
CA GLU A 175 -9.62 -17.47 2.51
C GLU A 175 -9.43 -17.02 1.05
N LEU A 176 -9.89 -15.82 0.69
CA LEU A 176 -9.66 -15.28 -0.64
C LEU A 176 -8.16 -15.07 -0.93
N CYS A 177 -7.40 -14.52 0.02
CA CYS A 177 -5.95 -14.36 -0.12
C CYS A 177 -5.27 -15.71 -0.36
N ARG A 178 -5.71 -16.75 0.36
CA ARG A 178 -5.24 -18.13 0.15
C ARG A 178 -5.50 -18.61 -1.28
N GLN A 179 -6.71 -18.42 -1.79
CA GLN A 179 -7.08 -18.85 -3.15
C GLN A 179 -6.29 -18.07 -4.20
N CYS A 180 -6.12 -16.75 -4.02
CA CYS A 180 -5.29 -15.93 -4.90
C CYS A 180 -3.85 -16.42 -4.94
N PHE A 181 -3.28 -16.77 -3.78
CA PHE A 181 -1.92 -17.33 -3.68
C PHE A 181 -1.82 -18.69 -4.39
N ILE A 182 -2.75 -19.61 -4.11
CA ILE A 182 -2.76 -20.97 -4.69
C ILE A 182 -2.82 -20.92 -6.22
N HIS A 183 -3.67 -20.04 -6.76
CA HIS A 183 -3.87 -19.90 -8.20
C HIS A 183 -2.95 -18.87 -8.86
N LYS A 184 -2.00 -18.28 -8.12
CA LYS A 184 -1.02 -17.30 -8.61
C LYS A 184 -1.66 -16.14 -9.35
N VAL A 185 -2.74 -15.63 -8.78
CA VAL A 185 -3.42 -14.45 -9.27
C VAL A 185 -2.43 -13.28 -9.19
N PRO A 186 -2.19 -12.55 -10.30
CA PRO A 186 -1.33 -11.36 -10.28
C PRO A 186 -1.75 -10.41 -9.16
N ARG A 187 -0.79 -9.77 -8.48
CA ARG A 187 -1.06 -8.96 -7.30
C ARG A 187 -2.11 -7.87 -7.53
N SER A 188 -2.01 -7.14 -8.65
CA SER A 188 -2.99 -6.12 -9.05
C SER A 188 -4.39 -6.69 -9.21
N GLU A 189 -4.51 -7.92 -9.71
CA GLU A 189 -5.80 -8.59 -9.87
C GLU A 189 -6.34 -9.12 -8.54
N ALA A 190 -5.47 -9.69 -7.69
CA ALA A 190 -5.85 -10.12 -6.35
C ALA A 190 -6.39 -8.93 -5.53
N HIS A 191 -5.79 -7.74 -5.68
CA HIS A 191 -6.27 -6.51 -5.06
C HIS A 191 -7.70 -6.14 -5.50
N ARG A 192 -8.03 -6.32 -6.79
CA ARG A 192 -9.39 -6.10 -7.34
C ARG A 192 -10.40 -7.07 -6.72
N TYR A 193 -10.09 -8.36 -6.69
CA TYR A 193 -10.96 -9.37 -6.06
C TYR A 193 -11.17 -9.16 -4.56
N ILE A 194 -10.13 -8.70 -3.84
CA ILE A 194 -10.25 -8.36 -2.42
C ILE A 194 -11.23 -7.20 -2.22
N ARG A 195 -11.13 -6.13 -3.02
CA ARG A 195 -12.09 -5.01 -2.96
C ARG A 195 -13.51 -5.45 -3.32
N LEU A 196 -13.65 -6.28 -4.36
CA LEU A 196 -14.94 -6.83 -4.77
C LEU A 196 -15.59 -7.67 -3.67
N LEU A 197 -14.82 -8.51 -2.96
CA LEU A 197 -15.36 -9.30 -1.86
C LEU A 197 -15.77 -8.40 -0.68
N ILE A 198 -14.97 -7.38 -0.35
CA ILE A 198 -15.35 -6.41 0.70
C ILE A 198 -16.67 -5.72 0.34
N HIS A 199 -16.80 -5.24 -0.90
CA HIS A 199 -18.05 -4.64 -1.40
C HIS A 199 -19.24 -5.57 -1.24
N ARG A 200 -19.11 -6.84 -1.65
CA ARG A 200 -20.19 -7.83 -1.53
C ARG A 200 -20.51 -8.27 -0.10
N LEU A 201 -19.57 -8.11 0.83
CA LEU A 201 -19.78 -8.45 2.23
C LEU A 201 -20.25 -7.25 3.08
N ARG A 202 -20.12 -6.02 2.58
CA ARG A 202 -20.54 -4.79 3.26
C ARG A 202 -22.02 -4.80 3.68
N PRO A 203 -22.99 -5.26 2.86
CA PRO A 203 -24.39 -5.28 3.27
C PRO A 203 -24.67 -6.07 4.55
N PHE A 204 -23.87 -7.10 4.85
CA PHE A 204 -24.01 -7.83 6.12
C PHE A 204 -23.50 -7.04 7.32
N LEU A 205 -22.45 -6.23 7.13
CA LEU A 205 -21.98 -5.31 8.16
C LEU A 205 -23.01 -4.20 8.38
N ASP A 206 -23.56 -3.63 7.31
CA ASP A 206 -24.61 -2.61 7.40
C ASP A 206 -25.80 -3.13 8.23
N TRP A 207 -26.24 -4.38 7.99
CA TRP A 207 -27.28 -5.06 8.78
C TRP A 207 -26.99 -5.12 10.28
N VAL A 208 -25.76 -5.43 10.67
CA VAL A 208 -25.41 -5.46 12.10
C VAL A 208 -25.26 -4.05 12.68
N TYR A 209 -24.74 -3.11 11.89
CA TYR A 209 -24.47 -1.73 12.34
C TYR A 209 -25.75 -0.90 12.52
N SER A 210 -26.78 -1.18 11.71
CA SER A 210 -28.10 -0.54 11.79
C SER A 210 -29.11 -1.36 12.58
N ASP A 211 -28.67 -2.34 13.39
CA ASP A 211 -29.55 -3.22 14.19
C ASP A 211 -30.69 -3.89 13.39
N GLY A 212 -30.40 -4.27 12.14
CA GLY A 212 -31.33 -4.96 11.25
C GLY A 212 -32.21 -4.06 10.37
N GLU A 213 -32.03 -2.74 10.41
CA GLU A 213 -32.83 -1.84 9.56
C GLU A 213 -32.41 -1.84 8.07
N HIS A 214 -31.10 -1.92 7.78
CA HIS A 214 -30.54 -1.76 6.44
C HIS A 214 -29.55 -2.88 6.10
N GLY A 215 -29.36 -3.20 4.82
CA GLY A 215 -28.39 -4.22 4.39
C GLY A 215 -29.00 -5.62 4.25
N SER A 216 -28.21 -6.67 4.51
CA SER A 216 -28.60 -8.06 4.26
C SER A 216 -28.50 -8.94 5.50
N PRO A 217 -29.57 -9.66 5.88
CA PRO A 217 -29.49 -10.68 6.92
C PRO A 217 -28.76 -11.93 6.42
N GLY A 218 -28.60 -12.93 7.29
CA GLY A 218 -28.13 -14.26 6.86
C GLY A 218 -26.63 -14.36 6.55
N PHE A 219 -25.80 -13.51 7.18
CA PHE A 219 -24.35 -13.44 7.01
C PHE A 219 -23.71 -14.82 6.85
N ASN A 220 -24.03 -15.76 7.72
CA ASN A 220 -23.44 -17.09 7.71
C ASN A 220 -23.55 -17.80 6.34
N ARG A 221 -24.75 -18.05 5.84
CA ARG A 221 -24.92 -18.81 4.58
C ARG A 221 -24.46 -18.01 3.37
N ASP A 222 -24.81 -16.74 3.35
CA ASP A 222 -24.74 -15.95 2.12
C ASP A 222 -23.35 -15.32 1.90
N SER A 223 -22.58 -15.04 2.96
CA SER A 223 -21.16 -14.64 2.81
C SER A 223 -20.29 -15.71 2.17
N ASP A 224 -20.52 -16.98 2.49
CA ASP A 224 -19.82 -18.12 1.87
C ASP A 224 -20.19 -18.25 0.39
N ARG A 225 -21.43 -17.91 0.02
CA ARG A 225 -21.88 -17.90 -1.37
C ARG A 225 -21.15 -16.82 -2.17
N GLU A 226 -21.01 -15.61 -1.61
CA GLU A 226 -20.27 -14.53 -2.29
C GLU A 226 -18.79 -14.85 -2.45
N LEU A 227 -18.14 -15.39 -1.41
CA LEU A 227 -16.77 -15.89 -1.51
C LEU A 227 -16.66 -16.99 -2.58
N ARG A 228 -17.57 -17.98 -2.57
CA ARG A 228 -17.55 -19.08 -3.54
C ARG A 228 -17.65 -18.59 -4.98
N ARG A 229 -18.50 -17.60 -5.27
CA ARG A 229 -18.64 -17.01 -6.61
C ARG A 229 -17.31 -16.46 -7.12
N ILE A 230 -16.62 -15.65 -6.31
CA ILE A 230 -15.32 -15.06 -6.67
C ILE A 230 -14.26 -16.16 -6.83
N VAL A 231 -14.22 -17.15 -5.93
CA VAL A 231 -13.25 -18.24 -6.00
C VAL A 231 -13.44 -19.11 -7.25
N LEU A 232 -14.68 -19.36 -7.67
CA LEU A 232 -14.96 -20.09 -8.91
C LEU A 232 -14.46 -19.34 -10.15
N GLU A 233 -14.62 -18.02 -10.17
CA GLU A 233 -14.07 -17.17 -11.24
C GLU A 233 -12.53 -17.18 -11.25
N ILE A 234 -11.90 -17.05 -10.08
CA ILE A 234 -10.43 -17.16 -9.98
C ILE A 234 -9.97 -18.51 -10.51
N ARG A 235 -10.68 -19.59 -10.19
CA ARG A 235 -10.34 -20.94 -10.69
C ARG A 235 -10.50 -21.04 -12.20
N SER A 236 -11.60 -20.54 -12.77
CA SER A 236 -11.81 -20.61 -14.22
C SER A 236 -10.72 -19.88 -15.00
N LEU A 237 -10.26 -18.73 -14.50
CA LEU A 237 -9.26 -17.89 -15.17
C LEU A 237 -7.80 -18.32 -14.89
N TYR A 238 -7.51 -18.79 -13.68
CA TYR A 238 -6.12 -18.96 -13.20
C TYR A 238 -5.74 -20.40 -12.81
N ALA A 239 -6.67 -21.37 -12.76
CA ALA A 239 -6.34 -22.74 -12.32
C ALA A 239 -5.26 -23.44 -13.16
N LYS A 240 -5.20 -23.14 -14.47
CA LYS A 240 -4.17 -23.67 -15.38
C LYS A 240 -2.75 -23.19 -15.07
N ARG A 241 -2.58 -22.19 -14.20
CA ARG A 241 -1.28 -21.62 -13.80
C ARG A 241 -0.71 -22.27 -12.52
N SER A 242 -1.24 -23.42 -12.12
CA SER A 242 -0.77 -24.18 -10.96
C SER A 242 0.61 -24.79 -11.24
N GLY A 243 1.67 -24.22 -10.65
CA GLY A 243 3.07 -24.59 -10.93
C GLY A 243 3.95 -23.35 -11.07
N ARG A 244 5.20 -23.40 -10.61
CA ARG A 244 6.08 -22.21 -10.56
C ARG A 244 6.61 -21.84 -11.94
N LYS A 245 6.27 -20.64 -12.42
CA LYS A 245 7.19 -19.88 -13.27
C LYS A 245 8.30 -19.32 -12.37
N ARG A 246 9.56 -19.56 -12.72
CA ARG A 246 10.74 -19.06 -11.99
C ARG A 246 10.88 -17.55 -12.29
N SER A 247 11.26 -16.74 -11.31
CA SER A 247 11.64 -15.33 -11.56
C SER A 247 13.05 -15.31 -12.15
N VAL A 248 13.41 -14.22 -12.85
CA VAL A 248 14.68 -14.07 -13.59
C VAL A 248 15.89 -14.38 -12.69
N THR A 249 15.86 -13.91 -11.44
CA THR A 249 16.98 -14.05 -10.48
C THR A 249 16.93 -15.32 -9.63
N ARG A 250 15.81 -16.06 -9.61
CA ARG A 250 15.68 -17.23 -8.70
C ARG A 250 16.19 -18.53 -9.32
N THR A 251 16.73 -18.49 -10.53
CA THR A 251 17.65 -19.51 -11.05
C THR A 251 19.03 -19.42 -10.38
N LEU A 252 19.38 -18.26 -9.81
CA LEU A 252 20.65 -18.00 -9.12
C LEU A 252 20.56 -18.20 -7.60
N ASP A 253 19.35 -18.36 -7.05
CA ASP A 253 19.16 -18.71 -5.64
C ASP A 253 19.53 -20.20 -5.43
N GLU A 254 20.82 -20.47 -5.21
CA GLU A 254 21.19 -21.56 -4.32
C GLU A 254 20.58 -21.25 -2.94
N ASP A 255 20.03 -22.27 -2.26
CA ASP A 255 19.50 -22.11 -0.90
C ASP A 255 20.61 -21.47 -0.05
N SER A 256 20.47 -20.18 0.25
CA SER A 256 21.41 -19.40 1.05
C SER A 256 21.71 -20.23 2.29
N SER A 257 22.92 -20.81 2.32
CA SER A 257 23.20 -21.89 3.24
C SER A 257 22.97 -21.36 4.65
N VAL A 258 22.08 -22.00 5.41
CA VAL A 258 21.95 -21.77 6.85
C VAL A 258 23.37 -21.84 7.41
N THR A 259 23.85 -20.72 7.95
CA THR A 259 25.17 -20.69 8.58
C THR A 259 25.03 -21.57 9.81
N THR A 260 25.52 -22.81 9.72
CA THR A 260 25.51 -23.72 10.86
C THR A 260 26.44 -23.16 11.92
N ILE A 261 26.16 -23.45 13.18
CA ILE A 261 26.99 -23.04 14.32
C ILE A 261 28.43 -23.48 14.12
N GLU A 262 28.66 -24.63 13.48
CA GLU A 262 29.99 -25.12 13.11
C GLU A 262 30.68 -24.24 12.06
N LYS A 263 29.96 -23.77 11.04
CA LYS A 263 30.51 -22.81 10.06
C LYS A 263 30.83 -21.47 10.72
N PHE A 264 29.96 -21.00 11.62
CA PHE A 264 30.19 -19.78 12.38
C PHE A 264 31.43 -19.91 13.27
N LYS A 265 31.52 -20.99 14.04
CA LYS A 265 32.66 -21.35 14.90
C LYS A 265 33.97 -21.41 14.12
N ALA A 266 33.96 -22.04 12.94
CA ALA A 266 35.13 -22.10 12.06
C ALA A 266 35.57 -20.70 11.59
N LYS A 267 34.63 -19.81 11.29
CA LYS A 267 34.92 -18.43 10.90
C LYS A 267 35.47 -17.59 12.05
N VAL A 268 34.92 -17.72 13.26
CA VAL A 268 35.44 -17.05 14.46
C VAL A 268 36.85 -17.54 14.80
N ARG A 269 37.13 -18.85 14.70
CA ARG A 269 38.50 -19.39 14.82
C ARG A 269 39.44 -18.77 13.81
N LYS A 270 39.05 -18.72 12.54
CA LYS A 270 39.86 -18.09 11.48
C LYS A 270 40.18 -16.62 11.76
N LEU A 271 39.21 -15.87 12.30
CA LEU A 271 39.42 -14.46 12.67
C LEU A 271 40.36 -14.34 13.88
N ARG A 272 40.16 -15.15 14.92
CA ARG A 272 41.07 -15.22 16.07
C ARG A 272 42.50 -15.52 15.64
N ASP A 273 42.68 -16.53 14.80
CA ASP A 273 44.00 -16.98 14.34
C ASP A 273 44.68 -15.97 13.40
N ALA A 274 43.91 -15.06 12.79
CA ALA A 274 44.42 -13.95 11.98
C ALA A 274 44.72 -12.68 12.79
N THR A 275 44.44 -12.69 14.11
CA THR A 275 44.57 -11.55 15.01
C THR A 275 45.76 -11.77 15.96
N THR A 276 46.49 -10.71 16.32
CA THR A 276 47.62 -10.77 17.26
C THR A 276 47.15 -11.16 18.67
N GLU A 277 47.86 -12.06 19.35
CA GLU A 277 47.44 -12.65 20.64
C GLU A 277 47.19 -11.63 21.77
N ASP A 278 47.87 -10.48 21.76
CA ASP A 278 47.72 -9.42 22.78
C ASP A 278 46.60 -8.39 22.47
N SER A 279 45.85 -8.57 21.39
CA SER A 279 44.80 -7.61 21.02
C SER A 279 43.50 -7.83 21.80
N GLU A 280 42.74 -6.75 22.02
CA GLU A 280 41.40 -6.84 22.61
C GLU A 280 40.45 -7.71 21.75
N GLU A 281 40.65 -7.71 20.43
CA GLU A 281 39.90 -8.53 19.48
C GLU A 281 40.17 -10.03 19.66
N PHE A 282 41.42 -10.43 19.93
CA PHE A 282 41.78 -11.82 20.20
C PHE A 282 41.06 -12.36 21.45
N ARG A 283 41.01 -11.54 22.52
CA ARG A 283 40.28 -11.89 23.75
C ARG A 283 38.79 -12.04 23.47
N ARG A 284 38.18 -11.09 22.74
CA ARG A 284 36.75 -11.15 22.37
C ARG A 284 36.41 -12.38 21.52
N TYR A 285 37.23 -12.73 20.53
CA TYR A 285 36.98 -13.93 19.72
C TYR A 285 37.10 -15.22 20.53
N SER A 286 38.02 -15.27 21.50
CA SER A 286 38.17 -16.40 22.41
C SER A 286 36.96 -16.57 23.33
N GLU A 287 36.47 -15.47 23.92
CA GLU A 287 35.24 -15.47 24.73
C GLU A 287 34.00 -15.96 23.94
N VAL A 288 33.87 -15.57 22.67
CA VAL A 288 32.78 -16.05 21.80
C VAL A 288 32.89 -17.55 21.54
N LEU A 289 34.10 -18.07 21.32
CA LEU A 289 34.31 -19.52 21.13
C LEU A 289 33.97 -20.31 22.40
N ASP A 290 34.37 -19.81 23.57
CA ASP A 290 34.04 -20.42 24.86
C ASP A 290 32.53 -20.48 25.09
N HIS A 291 31.80 -19.41 24.76
CA HIS A 291 30.34 -19.40 24.85
C HIS A 291 29.65 -20.37 23.87
N ILE A 292 30.23 -20.61 22.69
CA ILE A 292 29.75 -21.66 21.77
C ILE A 292 30.02 -23.04 22.37
N ASP A 293 31.23 -23.28 22.88
CA ASP A 293 31.66 -24.57 23.43
C ASP A 293 30.89 -24.95 24.72
N GLN A 294 30.56 -23.97 25.55
CA GLN A 294 29.74 -24.14 26.75
C GLN A 294 28.24 -24.31 26.45
N GLY A 295 27.82 -24.22 25.18
CA GLY A 295 26.40 -24.29 24.78
C GLY A 295 25.58 -23.07 25.20
N THR A 296 26.24 -21.95 25.56
CA THR A 296 25.58 -20.68 25.88
C THR A 296 25.04 -20.00 24.62
N ILE A 297 25.79 -20.09 23.51
CA ILE A 297 25.33 -19.72 22.17
C ILE A 297 24.95 -20.99 21.43
N VAL A 298 23.69 -21.09 21.01
CA VAL A 298 23.18 -22.23 20.22
C VAL A 298 22.70 -21.79 18.84
N GLN A 299 22.49 -22.74 17.92
CA GLN A 299 22.04 -22.46 16.54
C GLN A 299 20.83 -21.52 16.49
N ARG A 300 19.87 -21.71 17.40
CA ARG A 300 18.66 -20.89 17.46
C ARG A 300 18.95 -19.40 17.67
N ASP A 301 20.00 -19.06 18.41
CA ASP A 301 20.35 -17.67 18.68
C ASP A 301 21.10 -17.03 17.52
N LEU A 302 21.92 -17.82 16.81
CA LEU A 302 22.49 -17.41 15.52
C LEU A 302 21.38 -17.18 14.48
N ASP A 303 20.40 -18.08 14.39
CA ASP A 303 19.26 -17.93 13.47
C ASP A 303 18.49 -16.63 13.76
N LYS A 304 18.23 -16.32 15.04
CA LYS A 304 17.58 -15.06 15.44
C LYS A 304 18.43 -13.83 15.08
N LEU A 305 19.75 -13.87 15.33
CA LEU A 305 20.64 -12.75 15.01
C LEU A 305 20.67 -12.51 13.49
N VAL A 306 20.81 -13.58 12.70
CA VAL A 306 20.77 -13.50 11.23
C VAL A 306 19.42 -12.98 10.76
N GLU A 307 18.30 -13.48 11.30
CA GLU A 307 16.97 -12.95 11.00
C GLU A 307 16.86 -11.46 11.33
N GLN A 308 17.39 -11.02 12.48
CA GLN A 308 17.37 -9.62 12.91
C GLN A 308 18.22 -8.73 11.98
N VAL A 309 19.45 -9.13 11.67
CA VAL A 309 20.36 -8.37 10.79
C VAL A 309 19.78 -8.30 9.37
N LEU A 310 19.26 -9.41 8.83
CA LEU A 310 18.62 -9.43 7.52
C LEU A 310 17.36 -8.56 7.49
N ALA A 311 16.56 -8.56 8.57
CA ALA A 311 15.38 -7.70 8.66
C ALA A 311 15.75 -6.21 8.71
N LEU A 312 16.77 -5.84 9.52
CA LEU A 312 17.27 -4.47 9.59
C LEU A 312 17.87 -4.02 8.25
N SER A 313 18.75 -4.84 7.66
CA SER A 313 19.37 -4.55 6.36
C SER A 313 18.33 -4.39 5.25
N SER A 314 17.36 -5.30 5.17
CA SER A 314 16.26 -5.21 4.20
C SER A 314 15.40 -3.97 4.40
N ARG A 315 15.16 -3.55 5.65
CA ARG A 315 14.43 -2.32 5.96
C ARG A 315 15.17 -1.09 5.45
N GLU A 316 16.43 -0.93 5.82
CA GLU A 316 17.25 0.21 5.38
C GLU A 316 17.36 0.22 3.85
N GLY A 317 17.58 -0.95 3.23
CA GLY A 317 17.61 -1.09 1.78
C GLY A 317 16.35 -0.59 1.10
N ASN A 318 15.18 -1.09 1.52
CA ASN A 318 13.89 -0.66 0.97
C ASN A 318 13.61 0.83 1.19
N GLU A 319 14.01 1.38 2.33
CA GLU A 319 13.85 2.81 2.62
C GLU A 319 14.71 3.68 1.71
N TRP A 320 15.98 3.32 1.54
CA TRP A 320 16.91 4.04 0.68
C TRP A 320 16.59 3.90 -0.81
N HIS A 321 16.23 2.72 -1.30
CA HIS A 321 15.71 2.57 -2.67
C HIS A 321 14.53 3.50 -2.93
N ARG A 322 13.58 3.52 -1.99
CA ARG A 322 12.43 4.42 -2.05
C ARG A 322 12.84 5.88 -2.04
N ILE A 323 13.85 6.29 -1.26
CA ILE A 323 14.37 7.66 -1.20
C ILE A 323 15.08 8.03 -2.51
N LEU A 324 16.06 7.25 -2.94
CA LEU A 324 16.92 7.56 -4.07
C LEU A 324 16.14 7.64 -5.38
N LEU A 325 15.22 6.69 -5.58
CA LEU A 325 14.46 6.60 -6.82
C LEU A 325 13.18 7.45 -6.80
N SER A 326 12.98 8.27 -5.76
CA SER A 326 11.73 9.03 -5.53
C SER A 326 11.48 10.21 -6.48
N ASP A 327 12.46 10.59 -7.29
CA ASP A 327 12.35 11.67 -8.28
C ASP A 327 12.56 11.17 -9.72
N LEU A 328 12.59 9.85 -9.92
CA LEU A 328 12.68 9.25 -11.24
C LEU A 328 11.29 8.85 -11.76
N HIS A 329 11.20 8.60 -13.07
CA HIS A 329 10.02 7.98 -13.67
C HIS A 329 10.04 6.47 -13.46
N HIS A 330 8.93 5.91 -12.96
CA HIS A 330 8.72 4.47 -12.71
C HIS A 330 7.68 3.91 -13.70
N PRO A 331 8.10 3.58 -14.95
CA PRO A 331 7.21 3.13 -16.02
C PRO A 331 6.56 1.77 -15.71
N ARG A 332 5.44 1.49 -16.38
CA ARG A 332 4.67 0.23 -16.18
C ARG A 332 5.17 -0.94 -17.02
N SER A 333 5.96 -0.66 -18.06
CA SER A 333 6.56 -1.60 -19.01
C SER A 333 7.66 -0.92 -19.84
N LEU A 334 8.56 -1.72 -20.42
CA LEU A 334 9.55 -1.24 -21.39
C LEU A 334 8.90 -0.54 -22.59
N ARG A 335 7.82 -1.12 -23.14
CA ARG A 335 7.06 -0.52 -24.25
C ARG A 335 6.64 0.92 -24.00
N GLN A 336 6.30 1.26 -22.76
CA GLN A 336 5.93 2.64 -22.40
C GLN A 336 7.11 3.60 -22.54
N VAL A 337 8.32 3.18 -22.17
CA VAL A 337 9.53 3.99 -22.30
C VAL A 337 9.93 4.13 -23.76
N VAL A 338 9.98 3.01 -24.50
CA VAL A 338 10.43 2.98 -25.90
C VAL A 338 9.63 3.96 -26.77
N PHE A 339 8.30 4.00 -26.62
CA PHE A 339 7.42 4.80 -27.50
C PHE A 339 6.90 6.10 -26.89
N ALA A 340 6.91 6.26 -25.56
CA ALA A 340 6.41 7.46 -24.89
C ALA A 340 7.46 8.11 -23.97
N GLY A 341 8.75 7.82 -24.18
CA GLY A 341 9.84 8.38 -23.38
C GLY A 341 9.92 9.91 -23.42
N ASP A 342 9.51 10.55 -24.53
CA ASP A 342 9.47 12.02 -24.63
C ASP A 342 8.53 12.63 -23.56
N THR A 343 7.50 11.90 -23.11
CA THR A 343 6.60 12.32 -22.02
C THR A 343 7.19 12.16 -20.61
N MET A 344 8.40 11.61 -20.52
CA MET A 344 9.11 11.33 -19.27
C MET A 344 10.39 12.16 -19.11
N LEU A 345 10.65 13.08 -20.04
CA LEU A 345 11.76 14.00 -19.98
C LEU A 345 11.37 15.27 -19.21
N ASP A 346 12.25 15.74 -18.31
CA ASP A 346 12.05 16.99 -17.57
C ASP A 346 12.57 18.23 -18.34
N SER A 347 13.46 18.00 -19.32
CA SER A 347 14.04 19.01 -20.19
C SER A 347 14.25 18.43 -21.59
N THR A 348 14.54 19.27 -22.59
CA THR A 348 14.91 18.82 -23.94
C THR A 348 16.29 18.16 -23.92
N SER A 349 16.36 16.98 -23.33
CA SER A 349 17.52 16.11 -23.24
C SER A 349 17.31 14.93 -24.19
N SER A 350 18.39 14.41 -24.75
CA SER A 350 18.36 13.17 -25.50
C SER A 350 18.49 11.93 -24.62
N VAL A 351 18.71 12.12 -23.31
CA VAL A 351 18.83 11.03 -22.34
C VAL A 351 17.66 11.02 -21.37
N LEU A 352 17.13 9.83 -21.14
CA LEU A 352 16.08 9.53 -20.19
C LEU A 352 16.59 8.51 -19.16
N VAL A 353 16.57 8.88 -17.88
CA VAL A 353 16.86 7.96 -16.76
C VAL A 353 15.54 7.56 -16.11
N VAL A 354 15.29 6.25 -16.03
CA VAL A 354 14.11 5.70 -15.37
C VAL A 354 14.51 4.80 -14.22
N GLY A 355 13.66 4.74 -13.19
CA GLY A 355 13.83 3.84 -12.06
C GLY A 355 12.84 2.68 -12.09
N GLU A 356 13.19 1.58 -11.45
CA GLU A 356 12.27 0.47 -11.12
C GLU A 356 11.55 -0.12 -12.35
N LEU A 357 12.27 -0.26 -13.47
CA LEU A 357 11.73 -0.70 -14.77
C LEU A 357 11.39 -2.20 -14.74
N PRO A 358 10.11 -2.59 -14.92
CA PRO A 358 9.76 -4.01 -14.99
C PRO A 358 10.19 -4.66 -16.32
N VAL A 359 10.75 -5.87 -16.24
CA VAL A 359 11.21 -6.69 -17.38
C VAL A 359 10.66 -8.13 -17.32
N SER A 360 10.71 -8.84 -18.46
CA SER A 360 10.27 -10.23 -18.64
C SER A 360 8.79 -10.44 -18.26
N GLY A 361 7.94 -9.48 -18.61
CA GLY A 361 6.53 -9.49 -18.21
C GLY A 361 6.33 -9.35 -16.70
N ARG A 362 7.11 -8.48 -16.05
CA ARG A 362 7.12 -8.19 -14.60
C ARG A 362 7.64 -9.34 -13.72
N LYS A 363 8.53 -10.18 -14.27
CA LYS A 363 9.26 -11.20 -13.48
C LYS A 363 10.55 -10.66 -12.86
N GLY A 364 11.07 -9.57 -13.40
CA GLY A 364 12.20 -8.81 -12.87
C GLY A 364 11.87 -7.31 -12.85
N GLN A 365 12.66 -6.56 -12.11
CA GLN A 365 12.57 -5.11 -11.99
C GLN A 365 13.99 -4.59 -11.85
N ILE A 366 14.41 -3.72 -12.76
CA ILE A 366 15.76 -3.16 -12.79
C ILE A 366 15.72 -1.82 -12.06
N ASP A 367 16.63 -1.59 -11.11
CA ASP A 367 16.61 -0.41 -10.25
C ASP A 367 16.72 0.89 -11.05
N ILE A 368 17.66 0.98 -12.00
CA ILE A 368 17.84 2.15 -12.86
C ILE A 368 18.20 1.68 -14.27
N VAL A 369 17.60 2.32 -15.27
CA VAL A 369 17.92 2.11 -16.70
C VAL A 369 18.05 3.46 -17.38
N VAL A 370 19.11 3.62 -18.17
CA VAL A 370 19.36 4.81 -18.98
C VAL A 370 19.01 4.52 -20.43
N PHE A 371 18.27 5.43 -21.04
CA PHE A 371 17.86 5.38 -22.44
C PHE A 371 18.38 6.60 -23.20
N ILE A 372 18.74 6.38 -24.47
CA ILE A 372 18.99 7.46 -25.43
C ILE A 372 17.83 7.56 -26.41
N ARG A 373 17.51 8.79 -26.81
CA ARG A 373 16.49 9.09 -27.81
C ARG A 373 17.11 9.05 -29.21
N ARG A 374 16.55 8.21 -30.08
CA ARG A 374 17.00 8.00 -31.47
C ARG A 374 15.83 8.13 -32.44
N VAL A 375 16.15 8.38 -33.70
CA VAL A 375 15.17 8.35 -34.81
C VAL A 375 15.51 7.17 -35.71
N VAL A 376 14.72 6.11 -35.62
CA VAL A 376 14.94 4.86 -36.36
C VAL A 376 13.83 4.67 -37.37
N LEU A 377 14.17 4.63 -38.65
CA LEU A 377 13.20 4.54 -39.77
C LEU A 377 12.09 5.61 -39.68
N GLY A 378 12.46 6.84 -39.29
CA GLY A 378 11.53 7.97 -39.13
C GLY A 378 10.66 7.93 -37.88
N ARG A 379 10.87 6.98 -36.96
CA ARG A 379 10.16 6.86 -35.69
C ARG A 379 11.06 7.22 -34.53
N VAL A 380 10.55 8.01 -33.59
CA VAL A 380 11.25 8.29 -32.34
C VAL A 380 11.18 7.05 -31.44
N VAL A 381 12.34 6.59 -30.98
CA VAL A 381 12.45 5.47 -30.05
C VAL A 381 13.43 5.82 -28.93
N HIS A 382 13.15 5.33 -27.72
CA HIS A 382 14.09 5.34 -26.61
C HIS A 382 14.78 3.98 -26.51
N THR A 383 16.08 3.95 -26.79
CA THR A 383 16.90 2.74 -26.81
C THR A 383 17.67 2.61 -25.49
N PRO A 384 17.62 1.47 -24.78
CA PRO A 384 18.37 1.29 -23.54
C PRO A 384 19.87 1.24 -23.83
N VAL A 385 20.67 1.88 -22.98
CA VAL A 385 22.14 1.88 -23.12
C VAL A 385 22.87 1.44 -21.86
N MET A 386 22.24 1.56 -20.69
CA MET A 386 22.86 1.23 -19.41
C MET A 386 21.85 0.72 -18.40
N ILE A 387 22.30 -0.22 -17.56
CA ILE A 387 21.58 -0.67 -16.37
C ILE A 387 22.45 -0.47 -15.12
N LEU A 388 21.81 -0.03 -14.04
CA LEU A 388 22.45 0.17 -12.75
C LEU A 388 21.61 -0.49 -11.65
N GLU A 389 22.28 -1.21 -10.76
CA GLU A 389 21.69 -1.78 -9.55
C GLU A 389 22.10 -0.92 -8.34
N VAL A 390 21.17 -0.63 -7.43
CA VAL A 390 21.45 0.13 -6.20
C VAL A 390 21.65 -0.85 -5.05
N LYS A 391 22.82 -0.83 -4.40
CA LYS A 391 23.13 -1.65 -3.23
C LYS A 391 23.40 -0.76 -2.01
N THR A 392 22.62 -0.98 -0.97
CA THR A 392 22.81 -0.30 0.32
C THR A 392 23.79 -1.08 1.19
N LYS A 393 24.71 -0.36 1.81
CA LYS A 393 25.70 -0.91 2.72
C LYS A 393 25.39 -0.37 4.11
N THR A 394 25.01 -1.28 5.00
CA THR A 394 24.67 -0.96 6.38
C THR A 394 25.59 -1.76 7.27
N THR A 395 26.32 -1.06 8.14
CA THR A 395 27.14 -1.71 9.16
C THR A 395 26.36 -1.84 10.46
N PHE A 396 26.51 -2.99 11.12
CA PHE A 396 25.85 -3.29 12.38
C PHE A 396 26.86 -3.63 13.45
N ASP A 397 26.64 -3.09 14.64
CA ASP A 397 27.19 -3.66 15.86
C ASP A 397 26.18 -4.63 16.46
N TYR A 398 26.67 -5.54 17.29
CA TYR A 398 25.82 -6.42 18.07
C TYR A 398 26.40 -6.60 19.46
N ASN A 399 25.52 -6.82 20.43
CA ASN A 399 25.92 -7.15 21.79
C ASN A 399 24.89 -8.08 22.45
N LEU A 400 25.32 -8.77 23.50
CA LEU A 400 24.51 -9.67 24.29
C LEU A 400 23.96 -8.90 25.50
N TYR A 401 22.63 -8.78 25.58
CA TYR A 401 21.97 -8.13 26.70
C TYR A 401 21.21 -9.15 27.53
N GLY A 402 21.21 -8.98 28.85
CA GLY A 402 20.22 -9.65 29.71
C GLY A 402 18.86 -8.99 29.52
N VAL A 403 17.88 -9.69 28.96
CA VAL A 403 16.51 -9.21 28.82
C VAL A 403 15.66 -9.79 29.95
N SER A 404 15.06 -8.91 30.76
CA SER A 404 14.19 -9.33 31.84
C SER A 404 12.92 -9.99 31.29
N THR A 405 12.66 -11.22 31.74
CA THR A 405 11.42 -11.95 31.51
C THR A 405 10.44 -11.78 32.68
N GLY A 406 10.70 -10.81 33.57
CA GLY A 406 9.95 -10.54 34.79
C GLY A 406 10.36 -11.39 35.99
N LYS A 407 10.93 -12.59 35.79
CA LYS A 407 11.48 -13.43 36.88
C LYS A 407 12.99 -13.67 36.75
N ASP A 408 13.49 -13.80 35.52
CA ASP A 408 14.91 -14.00 35.22
C ASP A 408 15.37 -13.06 34.10
N TYR A 409 16.69 -12.89 33.97
CA TYR A 409 17.31 -12.28 32.81
C TYR A 409 17.76 -13.38 31.86
N VAL A 410 17.28 -13.33 30.62
CA VAL A 410 17.70 -14.28 29.58
C VAL A 410 18.63 -13.53 28.63
N PRO A 411 19.81 -14.10 28.29
CA PRO A 411 20.71 -13.49 27.32
C PRO A 411 20.00 -13.42 25.95
N SER A 412 20.01 -12.24 25.35
CA SER A 412 19.48 -11.98 24.01
C SER A 412 20.48 -11.15 23.23
N LEU A 413 20.85 -11.65 22.05
CA LEU A 413 21.63 -10.88 21.09
C LEU A 413 20.76 -9.75 20.53
N TYR A 414 21.35 -8.58 20.40
CA TYR A 414 20.70 -7.43 19.79
C TYR A 414 21.68 -6.72 18.86
N ALA A 415 21.27 -6.53 17.60
CA ALA A 415 22.02 -5.78 16.61
C ALA A 415 21.44 -4.37 16.45
N TRP A 416 22.32 -3.36 16.32
CA TRP A 416 21.95 -1.99 15.97
C TRP A 416 22.88 -1.44 14.90
N LYS A 417 22.39 -0.45 14.16
CA LYS A 417 23.13 0.21 13.09
C LYS A 417 24.21 1.11 13.67
N ARG A 418 25.38 1.14 13.01
CA ARG A 418 26.44 2.13 13.27
C ARG A 418 26.98 2.69 11.96
N THR A 419 27.71 3.80 12.06
CA THR A 419 28.44 4.39 10.94
C THR A 419 29.55 3.43 10.47
N SER A 420 29.71 3.29 9.15
CA SER A 420 30.87 2.59 8.61
C SER A 420 32.16 3.37 8.90
N THR A 421 33.28 2.69 9.11
CA THR A 421 34.59 3.37 9.19
C THR A 421 35.04 3.82 7.80
N GLU A 422 36.03 4.71 7.71
CA GLU A 422 36.61 5.11 6.42
C GLU A 422 37.19 3.91 5.68
N GLN A 423 37.91 3.04 6.38
CA GLN A 423 38.47 1.81 5.83
C GLN A 423 37.39 0.83 5.32
N GLU A 424 36.29 0.66 6.06
CA GLU A 424 35.16 -0.18 5.62
C GLU A 424 34.49 0.40 4.36
N TRP A 425 34.37 1.72 4.29
CA TRP A 425 33.83 2.40 3.11
C TRP A 425 34.76 2.28 1.90
N GLU A 426 36.07 2.53 2.08
CA GLU A 426 37.08 2.34 1.05
C GLU A 426 37.04 0.93 0.48
N GLN A 427 37.09 -0.08 1.35
CA GLN A 427 36.96 -1.48 0.93
C GLN A 427 35.67 -1.74 0.16
N THR A 428 34.57 -1.08 0.52
CA THR A 428 33.26 -1.29 -0.13
C THR A 428 33.25 -0.82 -1.58
N PHE A 429 33.87 0.33 -1.89
CA PHE A 429 33.85 0.86 -3.26
C PHE A 429 35.06 0.46 -4.11
N THR A 430 36.17 0.01 -3.49
CA THR A 430 37.32 -0.55 -4.23
C THR A 430 37.17 -2.04 -4.52
N SER A 431 36.31 -2.76 -3.79
CA SER A 431 36.08 -4.19 -4.04
C SER A 431 35.19 -4.43 -5.25
N PRO A 432 35.43 -5.51 -6.01
CA PRO A 432 34.52 -5.93 -7.07
C PRO A 432 33.12 -6.23 -6.51
N PRO A 433 32.05 -5.94 -7.27
CA PRO A 433 30.72 -6.40 -6.92
C PRO A 433 30.69 -7.91 -6.73
N GLU A 434 29.86 -8.38 -5.82
CA GLU A 434 29.66 -9.83 -5.61
C GLU A 434 29.26 -10.50 -6.93
N GLU A 435 29.78 -11.70 -7.21
CA GLU A 435 29.50 -12.48 -8.42
C GLU A 435 27.99 -12.61 -8.70
N ARG A 436 27.21 -12.85 -7.65
CA ARG A 436 25.74 -12.87 -7.71
C ARG A 436 25.13 -11.58 -8.28
N THR A 437 25.70 -10.42 -7.95
CA THR A 437 25.22 -9.13 -8.46
C THR A 437 25.58 -8.98 -9.94
N ILE A 438 26.74 -9.47 -10.35
CA ILE A 438 27.18 -9.49 -11.75
C ILE A 438 26.27 -10.42 -12.58
N ASP A 439 25.93 -11.59 -12.06
CA ASP A 439 24.98 -12.52 -12.68
C ASP A 439 23.59 -11.91 -12.80
N GLN A 440 23.12 -11.21 -11.75
CA GLN A 440 21.84 -10.50 -11.76
C GLN A 440 21.80 -9.44 -12.86
N LEU A 441 22.85 -8.60 -12.96
CA LEU A 441 22.95 -7.58 -14.01
C LEU A 441 22.96 -8.21 -15.41
N SER A 442 23.71 -9.29 -15.60
CA SER A 442 23.80 -9.98 -16.91
C SER A 442 22.47 -10.64 -17.31
N ALA A 443 21.73 -11.20 -16.34
CA ALA A 443 20.40 -11.73 -16.57
C ALA A 443 19.39 -10.62 -16.93
N TYR A 444 19.48 -9.45 -16.28
CA TYR A 444 18.64 -8.30 -16.60
C TYR A 444 18.95 -7.68 -17.96
N GLU A 445 20.23 -7.55 -18.32
CA GLU A 445 20.65 -7.12 -19.66
C GLU A 445 20.04 -8.01 -20.75
N THR A 446 20.17 -9.33 -20.59
CA THR A 446 19.64 -10.31 -21.55
C THR A 446 18.12 -10.14 -21.73
N GLU A 447 17.35 -10.08 -20.64
CA GLU A 447 15.90 -9.95 -20.71
C GLU A 447 15.47 -8.56 -21.24
N LEU A 448 16.20 -7.49 -20.91
CA LEU A 448 15.90 -6.13 -21.36
C LEU A 448 16.13 -5.98 -22.88
N ILE A 449 17.26 -6.49 -23.39
CA ILE A 449 17.58 -6.47 -24.83
C ILE A 449 16.56 -7.31 -25.60
N GLN A 450 16.26 -8.52 -25.15
CA GLN A 450 15.27 -9.38 -25.79
C GLN A 450 13.87 -8.75 -25.81
N GLU A 451 13.44 -8.13 -24.70
CA GLU A 451 12.16 -7.43 -24.66
C GLU A 451 12.17 -6.18 -25.57
N TYR A 452 13.29 -5.45 -25.63
CA TYR A 452 13.44 -4.31 -26.54
C TYR A 452 13.32 -4.73 -28.01
N GLN A 453 14.04 -5.77 -28.43
CA GLN A 453 13.98 -6.32 -29.79
C GLN A 453 12.57 -6.79 -30.16
N GLN A 454 11.80 -7.32 -29.21
CA GLN A 454 10.39 -7.67 -29.43
C GLN A 454 9.48 -6.45 -29.55
N VAL A 455 9.77 -5.38 -28.82
CA VAL A 455 8.97 -4.14 -28.80
C VAL A 455 9.26 -3.27 -30.02
N ALA A 456 10.52 -3.20 -30.44
CA ALA A 456 11.02 -2.43 -31.58
C ALA A 456 11.73 -3.33 -32.60
N PRO A 457 11.03 -4.31 -33.22
CA PRO A 457 11.64 -5.24 -34.19
C PRO A 457 12.07 -4.56 -35.49
N PHE A 458 11.68 -3.30 -35.67
CA PHE A 458 12.05 -2.46 -36.82
C PHE A 458 13.37 -1.71 -36.61
N ASP A 459 13.99 -1.79 -35.44
CA ASP A 459 15.31 -1.20 -35.19
C ASP A 459 16.41 -2.15 -35.66
N PRO A 460 17.08 -1.89 -36.80
CA PRO A 460 18.13 -2.76 -37.33
C PRO A 460 19.42 -2.71 -36.51
N THR A 461 19.52 -1.72 -35.62
CA THR A 461 20.68 -1.31 -34.83
C THR A 461 20.33 -1.40 -33.34
N SER A 462 19.61 -2.46 -32.97
CA SER A 462 19.30 -2.72 -31.56
C SER A 462 20.58 -2.99 -30.78
N PRO A 463 20.70 -2.55 -29.52
CA PRO A 463 21.90 -2.77 -28.71
C PRO A 463 22.13 -4.26 -28.47
N GLU A 464 23.36 -4.73 -28.70
CA GLU A 464 23.77 -6.12 -28.40
C GLU A 464 24.27 -6.29 -26.96
N SER A 465 24.73 -5.20 -26.34
CA SER A 465 25.17 -5.14 -24.95
C SER A 465 24.89 -3.77 -24.36
N LEU A 466 24.89 -3.68 -23.02
CA LEU A 466 24.66 -2.48 -22.25
C LEU A 466 25.87 -2.18 -21.34
N TRP A 467 26.05 -0.92 -20.98
CA TRP A 467 26.88 -0.60 -19.81
C TRP A 467 26.17 -1.09 -18.54
N LYS A 468 26.95 -1.60 -17.60
CA LYS A 468 26.46 -2.21 -16.37
C LYS A 468 27.23 -1.66 -15.19
N GLY A 469 26.54 -1.46 -14.07
CA GLY A 469 27.20 -1.02 -12.86
C GLY A 469 26.36 -1.14 -11.61
N VAL A 470 26.99 -0.86 -10.48
CA VAL A 470 26.39 -0.90 -9.15
C VAL A 470 26.60 0.42 -8.46
N VAL A 471 25.52 1.07 -8.04
CA VAL A 471 25.60 2.24 -7.17
C VAL A 471 25.58 1.76 -5.72
N VAL A 472 26.61 2.09 -4.95
CA VAL A 472 26.74 1.76 -3.54
C VAL A 472 26.59 3.01 -2.67
N LEU A 473 25.93 2.87 -1.51
CA LEU A 473 25.82 3.94 -0.53
C LEU A 473 25.90 3.43 0.90
N ASP A 474 26.49 4.24 1.78
CA ASP A 474 26.43 4.05 3.23
C ASP A 474 25.10 4.60 3.76
N THR A 475 24.35 3.76 4.47
CA THR A 475 23.01 4.12 4.94
C THR A 475 23.01 5.04 6.15
N ASP A 476 24.15 5.23 6.84
CA ASP A 476 24.23 6.04 8.06
C ASP A 476 24.55 7.52 7.79
N GLN A 477 23.73 8.15 6.96
CA GLN A 477 23.94 9.52 6.49
C GLN A 477 22.60 10.27 6.34
N SER A 478 22.66 11.59 6.17
CA SER A 478 21.49 12.43 5.92
C SER A 478 20.80 12.02 4.61
N PRO A 479 19.52 11.60 4.63
CA PRO A 479 18.79 11.21 3.42
C PRO A 479 18.76 12.27 2.32
N LEU A 480 18.68 13.54 2.70
CA LEU A 480 18.62 14.64 1.75
C LEU A 480 19.96 14.88 1.06
N GLU A 481 21.07 14.76 1.79
CA GLU A 481 22.41 14.97 1.25
C GLU A 481 22.79 13.83 0.31
N VAL A 482 22.58 12.58 0.75
CA VAL A 482 22.79 11.39 -0.08
C VAL A 482 21.93 11.43 -1.33
N PHE A 483 20.66 11.84 -1.24
CA PHE A 483 19.79 11.99 -2.41
C PHE A 483 20.34 13.01 -3.42
N LYS A 484 20.85 14.16 -2.96
CA LYS A 484 21.48 15.15 -3.85
C LYS A 484 22.77 14.62 -4.49
N ALA A 485 23.62 13.97 -3.70
CA ALA A 485 24.85 13.35 -4.18
C ALA A 485 24.56 12.24 -5.20
N PHE A 486 23.58 11.39 -4.95
CA PHE A 486 23.14 10.34 -5.86
C PHE A 486 22.69 10.89 -7.22
N ASN A 487 21.85 11.93 -7.25
CA ASN A 487 21.43 12.53 -8.52
C ASN A 487 22.59 13.20 -9.25
N SER A 488 23.48 13.89 -8.53
CA SER A 488 24.68 14.50 -9.13
C SER A 488 25.60 13.43 -9.73
N LEU A 489 25.78 12.30 -9.02
CA LEU A 489 26.56 11.16 -9.48
C LEU A 489 25.97 10.56 -10.76
N LEU A 490 24.64 10.40 -10.83
CA LEU A 490 23.98 9.91 -12.05
C LEU A 490 24.15 10.88 -13.22
N ASP A 491 23.98 12.18 -12.99
CA ASP A 491 24.13 13.20 -14.03
C ASP A 491 25.57 13.22 -14.59
N ASP A 492 26.58 13.18 -13.71
CA ASP A 492 27.98 13.20 -14.11
C ASP A 492 28.40 11.89 -14.78
N LEU A 493 27.90 10.74 -14.30
CA LEU A 493 28.11 9.43 -14.92
C LEU A 493 27.55 9.39 -16.34
N VAL A 494 26.32 9.87 -16.53
CA VAL A 494 25.68 9.94 -17.85
C VAL A 494 26.45 10.88 -18.77
N LYS A 495 26.83 12.08 -18.31
CA LYS A 495 27.64 13.01 -19.10
C LYS A 495 28.98 12.40 -19.49
N GLY A 496 29.66 11.74 -18.55
CA GLY A 496 30.96 11.08 -18.79
C GLY A 496 30.86 9.98 -19.84
N LEU A 497 29.79 9.17 -19.81
CA LEU A 497 29.54 8.13 -20.81
C LEU A 497 29.23 8.72 -22.19
N LEU A 498 28.40 9.77 -22.26
CA LEU A 498 28.04 10.40 -23.54
C LEU A 498 29.21 11.16 -24.18
N SER A 499 30.20 11.58 -23.39
CA SER A 499 31.38 12.31 -23.86
C SER A 499 32.61 11.44 -24.05
N ASP A 500 32.48 10.11 -23.90
CA ASP A 500 33.57 9.13 -24.00
C ASP A 500 34.76 9.45 -23.05
N LEU A 501 34.46 10.11 -21.91
CA LEU A 501 35.45 10.50 -20.90
C LEU A 501 35.68 9.41 -19.85
N LEU A 502 34.85 8.37 -19.83
CA LEU A 502 34.92 7.27 -18.89
C LEU A 502 35.50 6.02 -19.56
N ASP A 503 36.63 5.55 -19.06
CA ASP A 503 37.15 4.24 -19.45
C ASP A 503 36.30 3.13 -18.84
N THR A 504 35.56 2.42 -19.70
CA THR A 504 34.72 1.27 -19.34
C THR A 504 35.34 -0.06 -19.76
N SER A 505 36.60 -0.05 -20.23
CA SER A 505 37.33 -1.27 -20.60
C SER A 505 37.75 -2.08 -19.37
N GLU A 506 38.00 -1.40 -18.26
CA GLU A 506 38.28 -1.98 -16.96
C GLU A 506 37.17 -1.70 -15.95
N MET A 507 37.28 -2.32 -14.77
CA MET A 507 36.35 -2.05 -13.68
C MET A 507 36.68 -0.69 -13.06
N THR A 508 35.75 0.24 -13.16
CA THR A 508 36.00 1.65 -12.79
C THR A 508 35.08 2.06 -11.64
N SER A 509 35.69 2.48 -10.53
CA SER A 509 34.97 3.10 -9.42
C SER A 509 34.90 4.61 -9.64
N TYR A 510 33.69 5.15 -9.54
CA TYR A 510 33.37 6.54 -9.80
C TYR A 510 32.76 7.19 -8.57
N THR A 511 33.33 8.31 -8.15
CA THR A 511 32.91 9.12 -6.99
C THR A 511 32.86 10.59 -7.38
N LEU A 512 32.04 11.38 -6.70
CA LEU A 512 32.01 12.82 -6.91
C LEU A 512 33.26 13.48 -6.32
N ASP A 513 33.86 14.41 -7.06
CA ASP A 513 35.04 15.18 -6.64
C ASP A 513 34.66 16.25 -5.61
N SER A 514 34.60 15.90 -4.31
CA SER A 514 34.59 16.90 -3.24
C SER A 514 35.05 16.33 -1.90
N LYS A 515 35.67 17.17 -1.07
CA LYS A 515 36.20 16.78 0.26
C LYS A 515 35.11 16.43 1.29
N ASN A 516 33.84 16.76 1.03
CA ASN A 516 32.70 16.54 1.93
C ASN A 516 31.50 15.86 1.23
N VAL A 517 31.73 15.00 0.23
CA VAL A 517 30.62 14.29 -0.43
C VAL A 517 30.09 13.19 0.49
N PRO A 518 28.76 13.04 0.61
CA PRO A 518 28.15 11.82 1.13
C PRO A 518 28.74 10.56 0.47
N ARG A 519 28.92 9.50 1.24
CA ARG A 519 29.43 8.19 0.81
C ARG A 519 28.45 7.52 -0.16
N VAL A 520 28.58 7.87 -1.43
CA VAL A 520 27.87 7.31 -2.58
C VAL A 520 28.89 7.15 -3.71
N ALA A 521 28.93 5.97 -4.32
CA ALA A 521 29.84 5.67 -5.42
C ALA A 521 29.14 4.80 -6.46
N ALA A 522 29.60 4.86 -7.72
CA ALA A 522 29.19 3.95 -8.77
C ALA A 522 30.38 3.06 -9.16
N ILE A 523 30.14 1.76 -9.32
CA ILE A 523 31.14 0.79 -9.73
C ILE A 523 30.70 0.24 -11.08
N LEU A 524 31.40 0.60 -12.15
CA LEU A 524 31.12 0.12 -13.50
C LEU A 524 31.82 -1.22 -13.74
N THR A 525 31.09 -2.16 -14.32
CA THR A 525 31.67 -3.43 -14.76
C THR A 525 32.25 -3.26 -16.16
N PRO A 526 33.35 -3.97 -16.51
CA PRO A 526 33.93 -3.94 -17.84
C PRO A 526 32.88 -4.22 -18.92
N SER A 527 32.67 -3.28 -19.84
CA SER A 527 31.78 -3.43 -20.98
C SER A 527 32.07 -2.36 -22.02
N LYS A 528 32.08 -2.74 -23.30
CA LYS A 528 32.13 -1.76 -24.40
C LYS A 528 30.81 -0.99 -24.55
N GLY A 529 29.71 -1.58 -24.07
CA GLY A 529 28.37 -1.04 -24.22
C GLY A 529 27.99 -0.75 -25.68
N PRO A 530 26.89 -0.03 -25.91
CA PRO A 530 26.44 0.35 -27.25
C PRO A 530 27.00 1.72 -27.66
N SER A 531 28.34 1.90 -27.59
CA SER A 531 29.01 3.18 -27.87
C SER A 531 28.69 3.74 -29.26
N GLU A 532 28.55 2.87 -30.26
CA GLU A 532 28.20 3.23 -31.63
C GLU A 532 26.86 3.98 -31.73
N LEU A 533 25.89 3.62 -30.87
CA LEU A 533 24.55 4.22 -30.87
C LEU A 533 24.54 5.66 -30.34
N LEU A 534 25.56 6.08 -29.60
CA LEU A 534 25.64 7.44 -29.05
C LEU A 534 25.70 8.49 -30.16
N SER A 535 26.33 8.17 -31.29
CA SER A 535 26.40 9.04 -32.47
C SER A 535 25.03 9.32 -33.12
N GLU A 536 24.03 8.48 -32.88
CA GLU A 536 22.68 8.59 -33.45
C GLU A 536 21.68 9.30 -32.52
N THR A 537 22.18 9.84 -31.41
CA THR A 537 21.37 10.46 -30.36
C THR A 537 20.77 11.78 -30.84
N VAL A 538 19.47 11.98 -30.62
CA VAL A 538 18.72 13.17 -31.08
C VAL A 538 17.97 13.83 -29.94
N VAL A 539 18.14 15.14 -29.79
CA VAL A 539 17.42 15.96 -28.80
C VAL A 539 16.00 16.28 -29.31
N PRO A 540 14.94 16.19 -28.48
CA PRO A 540 13.61 16.60 -28.88
C PRO A 540 13.52 18.12 -29.08
N GLN A 541 12.78 18.56 -30.09
CA GLN A 541 12.56 20.01 -30.36
C GLN A 541 11.74 20.69 -29.27
N SER A 542 10.74 19.97 -28.73
CA SER A 542 9.90 20.40 -27.63
C SER A 542 9.46 19.17 -26.82
N LEU A 543 9.05 19.41 -25.58
CA LEU A 543 8.46 18.38 -24.74
C LEU A 543 6.93 18.38 -24.88
N PRO A 544 6.29 17.21 -24.91
CA PRO A 544 4.85 17.13 -24.89
C PRO A 544 4.34 17.62 -23.52
N VAL A 545 3.57 18.71 -23.53
CA VAL A 545 2.85 19.18 -22.34
C VAL A 545 1.51 18.47 -22.32
N GLU A 546 1.26 17.67 -21.28
CA GLU A 546 -0.06 17.08 -21.09
C GLU A 546 -0.99 18.12 -20.48
N ASP A 547 -1.85 18.68 -21.31
CA ASP A 547 -2.97 19.50 -20.89
C ASP A 547 -4.24 18.63 -20.81
N PRO A 548 -4.85 18.45 -19.62
CA PRO A 548 -6.06 17.66 -19.46
C PRO A 548 -7.31 18.32 -20.09
N PHE A 549 -7.26 19.61 -20.43
CA PHE A 549 -8.37 20.40 -20.96
C PHE A 549 -8.34 20.53 -22.50
N ASN A 550 -7.24 20.13 -23.15
CA ASN A 550 -7.04 20.33 -24.60
C ASN A 550 -8.07 19.59 -25.49
N GLU A 551 -8.78 18.60 -24.94
CA GLU A 551 -9.81 17.84 -25.66
C GLU A 551 -11.23 18.36 -25.38
N ARG A 552 -11.40 19.41 -24.57
CA ARG A 552 -12.71 19.95 -24.19
C ARG A 552 -13.54 20.39 -25.40
N VAL A 553 -14.72 19.81 -25.55
CA VAL A 553 -15.72 20.12 -26.59
C VAL A 553 -16.85 20.92 -25.96
N SER A 554 -17.09 22.16 -26.39
CA SER A 554 -18.12 23.06 -25.82
C SER A 554 -19.50 22.38 -25.66
N ASP A 555 -20.05 22.44 -24.44
CA ASP A 555 -21.43 22.09 -24.11
C ASP A 555 -21.92 22.96 -22.92
N ASP A 556 -23.21 22.88 -22.57
CA ASP A 556 -23.81 23.69 -21.49
C ASP A 556 -23.60 23.08 -20.09
N ARG A 557 -22.71 22.08 -19.98
CA ARG A 557 -22.35 21.45 -18.70
C ARG A 557 -21.05 22.04 -18.19
N ASN A 558 -20.95 22.13 -16.87
CA ASN A 558 -19.69 22.40 -16.20
C ASN A 558 -19.24 21.13 -15.46
N LEU A 559 -18.22 20.41 -15.96
CA LEU A 559 -17.70 19.22 -15.31
C LEU A 559 -16.46 19.54 -14.47
N THR A 560 -16.62 19.42 -13.16
CA THR A 560 -15.54 19.44 -12.18
C THR A 560 -15.08 18.03 -11.85
N LEU A 561 -13.82 17.71 -12.14
CA LEU A 561 -13.18 16.49 -11.66
C LEU A 561 -12.58 16.69 -10.27
N TYR A 562 -13.18 16.07 -9.25
CA TYR A 562 -12.69 16.11 -7.88
C TYR A 562 -11.71 14.95 -7.62
N VAL A 563 -10.41 15.22 -7.56
CA VAL A 563 -9.35 14.23 -7.37
C VAL A 563 -8.90 14.18 -5.91
N SER A 564 -9.31 13.14 -5.18
CA SER A 564 -8.92 12.95 -3.77
C SER A 564 -7.66 12.09 -3.64
N ILE A 565 -6.57 12.69 -3.14
CA ILE A 565 -5.26 12.05 -3.07
C ILE A 565 -4.97 11.57 -1.63
N ALA A 566 -4.87 10.25 -1.42
CA ALA A 566 -4.48 9.67 -0.13
C ALA A 566 -3.04 10.03 0.27
N SER A 567 -2.68 10.06 1.55
CA SER A 567 -1.25 10.00 1.95
C SER A 567 -0.73 8.55 1.83
N PRO A 568 0.58 8.32 1.63
CA PRO A 568 1.17 6.97 1.58
C PRO A 568 1.31 6.34 2.98
N THR A 569 0.29 6.48 3.83
CA THR A 569 0.22 5.94 5.18
C THR A 569 -0.93 4.95 5.31
N SER A 570 -0.92 4.14 6.36
CA SER A 570 -1.95 3.14 6.65
C SER A 570 -3.36 3.71 6.85
N TRP A 571 -3.48 5.01 7.12
CA TRP A 571 -4.75 5.74 7.29
C TRP A 571 -5.03 6.72 6.15
N GLY A 572 -4.17 6.78 5.14
CA GLY A 572 -4.23 7.83 4.12
C GLY A 572 -5.49 7.82 3.28
N ASN A 573 -6.07 6.65 2.99
CA ASN A 573 -7.33 6.55 2.24
C ASN A 573 -8.51 6.99 3.08
N SER A 574 -8.58 6.57 4.36
CA SER A 574 -9.61 7.05 5.28
C SER A 574 -9.55 8.56 5.46
N ALA A 575 -8.34 9.12 5.59
CA ALA A 575 -8.15 10.56 5.71
C ALA A 575 -8.59 11.32 4.44
N ALA A 576 -8.26 10.81 3.26
CA ALA A 576 -8.72 11.37 1.99
C ALA A 576 -10.24 11.29 1.82
N TRP A 577 -10.87 10.18 2.23
CA TRP A 577 -12.32 10.02 2.18
C TRP A 577 -13.04 10.99 3.14
N ILE A 578 -12.57 11.09 4.39
CA ILE A 578 -13.14 12.01 5.39
C ILE A 578 -13.02 13.46 4.90
N SER A 579 -11.85 13.84 4.39
CA SER A 579 -11.64 15.18 3.88
C SER A 579 -12.43 15.49 2.62
N LYS A 580 -12.61 14.51 1.73
CA LYS A 580 -13.42 14.64 0.53
C LYS A 580 -14.85 15.05 0.92
N ASN A 581 -15.50 14.25 1.77
CA ASN A 581 -16.86 14.52 2.20
C ASN A 581 -16.99 15.84 2.95
N TRP A 582 -16.03 16.16 3.81
CA TRP A 582 -15.99 17.43 4.52
C TRP A 582 -15.92 18.62 3.55
N HIS A 583 -14.96 18.60 2.62
CA HIS A 583 -14.78 19.70 1.67
C HIS A 583 -15.95 19.81 0.69
N LEU A 584 -16.47 18.69 0.18
CA LEU A 584 -17.58 18.72 -0.77
C LEU A 584 -18.86 19.34 -0.19
N LEU A 585 -19.17 19.14 1.10
CA LEU A 585 -20.31 19.84 1.70
C LEU A 585 -20.12 21.36 1.69
N HIS A 586 -18.90 21.84 1.93
CA HIS A 586 -18.59 23.26 1.86
C HIS A 586 -18.61 23.79 0.43
N HIS A 587 -18.04 23.03 -0.51
CA HIS A 587 -18.02 23.41 -1.91
C HIS A 587 -19.43 23.45 -2.52
N ILE A 588 -20.28 22.45 -2.22
CA ILE A 588 -21.69 22.47 -2.61
C ILE A 588 -22.40 23.68 -1.99
N HIS A 589 -22.11 24.02 -0.73
CA HIS A 589 -22.67 25.22 -0.11
C HIS A 589 -22.35 26.50 -0.89
N GLU A 590 -21.10 26.61 -1.37
CA GLU A 590 -20.61 27.76 -2.13
C GLU A 590 -21.21 27.81 -3.54
N CYS A 591 -21.45 26.66 -4.17
CA CYS A 591 -22.06 26.57 -5.49
C CYS A 591 -23.59 26.74 -5.50
N VAL A 592 -24.26 26.61 -4.35
CA VAL A 592 -25.70 26.87 -4.25
C VAL A 592 -25.91 28.38 -4.10
N GLU A 593 -26.03 29.07 -5.23
CA GLU A 593 -26.29 30.51 -5.29
C GLU A 593 -27.76 30.84 -5.03
N ASP A 594 -28.68 30.03 -5.57
CA ASP A 594 -30.13 30.18 -5.44
C ASP A 594 -30.77 29.11 -4.56
N LYS A 595 -31.91 29.43 -3.94
CA LYS A 595 -32.68 28.46 -3.14
C LYS A 595 -33.27 27.31 -3.97
N ASP A 596 -33.31 27.47 -5.28
CA ASP A 596 -33.94 26.53 -6.21
C ASP A 596 -32.91 25.55 -6.82
N THR A 597 -31.61 25.68 -6.51
CA THR A 597 -30.58 24.76 -6.99
C THR A 597 -30.78 23.36 -6.41
N MET A 598 -31.01 22.38 -7.27
CA MET A 598 -31.22 20.98 -6.87
C MET A 598 -29.90 20.22 -6.79
N VAL A 599 -29.64 19.55 -5.65
CA VAL A 599 -28.41 18.76 -5.46
C VAL A 599 -28.74 17.27 -5.50
N TYR A 600 -28.11 16.56 -6.43
CA TYR A 600 -28.20 15.11 -6.58
C TYR A 600 -26.86 14.46 -6.21
N TRP A 601 -26.90 13.47 -5.32
CA TRP A 601 -25.71 12.69 -4.96
C TRP A 601 -25.87 11.25 -5.46
N VAL A 602 -25.27 10.96 -6.60
CA VAL A 602 -25.27 9.65 -7.23
C VAL A 602 -24.21 8.78 -6.58
N ASP A 603 -24.66 7.80 -5.80
CA ASP A 603 -23.80 6.88 -5.07
C ASP A 603 -23.75 5.52 -5.78
N LEU A 604 -22.63 5.25 -6.46
CA LEU A 604 -22.45 4.01 -7.20
C LEU A 604 -22.32 2.78 -6.29
N LEU A 605 -21.87 2.98 -5.06
CA LEU A 605 -21.44 1.87 -4.22
C LEU A 605 -22.31 1.64 -3.00
N GLY A 606 -23.27 2.51 -2.65
CA GLY A 606 -24.17 2.33 -1.50
C GLY A 606 -23.54 2.78 -0.18
N ASP A 607 -22.70 3.81 -0.24
CA ASP A 607 -22.18 4.54 0.91
C ASP A 607 -23.22 5.49 1.53
N TYR A 608 -24.38 5.73 0.91
CA TYR A 608 -25.47 6.58 1.44
C TYR A 608 -26.86 6.01 1.08
N PRO A 609 -27.20 4.78 1.49
CA PRO A 609 -28.45 4.12 1.07
C PRO A 609 -29.70 4.72 1.72
N ASP A 610 -29.55 5.39 2.87
CA ASP A 610 -30.64 5.98 3.64
C ASP A 610 -30.15 7.19 4.47
N THR A 611 -31.10 7.94 5.04
CA THR A 611 -30.83 9.17 5.81
C THR A 611 -30.03 8.91 7.09
N GLU A 612 -30.24 7.79 7.78
CA GLU A 612 -29.55 7.49 9.03
C GLU A 612 -28.07 7.18 8.79
N LEU A 613 -27.77 6.26 7.88
CA LEU A 613 -26.39 5.93 7.49
C LEU A 613 -25.69 7.15 6.91
N THR A 614 -26.40 7.98 6.14
CA THR A 614 -25.86 9.24 5.62
C THR A 614 -25.40 10.17 6.74
N ARG A 615 -26.29 10.48 7.70
CA ARG A 615 -25.96 11.33 8.85
C ARG A 615 -24.78 10.78 9.67
N ARG A 616 -24.76 9.46 9.93
CA ARG A 616 -23.67 8.81 10.67
C ARG A 616 -22.32 8.87 9.93
N ARG A 617 -22.32 8.67 8.61
CA ARG A 617 -21.11 8.61 7.79
C ARG A 617 -20.47 10.00 7.60
N PHE A 618 -21.27 11.04 7.39
CA PHE A 618 -20.80 12.43 7.44
C PHE A 618 -20.35 12.82 8.86
N GLY A 619 -21.05 12.36 9.90
CA GLY A 619 -20.62 12.45 11.29
C GLY A 619 -20.68 13.86 11.88
N LEU A 620 -21.54 14.73 11.35
CA LEU A 620 -21.69 16.12 11.81
C LEU A 620 -22.14 16.20 13.28
N ASP A 621 -22.99 15.29 13.73
CA ASP A 621 -23.46 15.25 15.12
C ASP A 621 -22.33 14.93 16.10
N LEU A 622 -21.42 14.02 15.71
CA LEU A 622 -20.24 13.69 16.48
C LEU A 622 -19.32 14.90 16.59
N LEU A 623 -19.04 15.57 15.46
CA LEU A 623 -18.24 16.79 15.42
C LEU A 623 -18.87 17.90 16.27
N ARG A 624 -20.19 18.03 16.26
CA ARG A 624 -20.90 19.02 17.08
C ARG A 624 -20.75 18.72 18.57
N LYS A 625 -20.91 17.45 18.96
CA LYS A 625 -20.77 16.99 20.35
C LYS A 625 -19.35 17.17 20.88
N GLU A 626 -18.34 16.97 20.03
CA GLU A 626 -16.92 17.12 20.36
C GLU A 626 -16.42 18.57 20.22
N ASN A 627 -17.30 19.54 19.97
CA ASN A 627 -16.96 20.95 19.72
C ASN A 627 -16.03 21.17 18.51
N GLY A 628 -15.96 20.21 17.58
CA GLY A 628 -15.24 20.34 16.31
C GLY A 628 -15.89 21.31 15.33
N ILE A 629 -17.20 21.59 15.49
CA ILE A 629 -17.96 22.57 14.70
C ILE A 629 -18.94 23.39 15.56
N SER A 630 -19.20 24.62 15.12
CA SER A 630 -20.19 25.51 15.75
C SER A 630 -21.63 25.05 15.50
N LYS A 631 -22.59 25.55 16.29
CA LYS A 631 -24.03 25.26 16.10
C LYS A 631 -24.51 25.70 14.72
N ARG A 632 -24.08 26.88 14.29
CA ARG A 632 -24.42 27.47 12.99
C ARG A 632 -23.90 26.59 11.84
N GLN A 633 -22.62 26.21 11.90
CA GLN A 633 -22.04 25.31 10.88
C GLN A 633 -22.76 23.96 10.84
N HIS A 634 -23.07 23.36 12.00
CA HIS A 634 -23.85 22.13 12.05
C HIS A 634 -25.21 22.28 11.37
N GLN A 635 -25.96 23.34 11.68
CA GLN A 635 -27.25 23.62 11.03
C GLN A 635 -27.13 23.81 9.52
N THR A 636 -26.15 24.59 9.06
CA THR A 636 -25.91 24.83 7.62
C THR A 636 -25.57 23.54 6.90
N LEU A 637 -24.58 22.78 7.38
CA LEU A 637 -24.12 21.56 6.73
C LEU A 637 -25.17 20.44 6.77
N THR A 638 -25.93 20.33 7.86
CA THR A 638 -27.07 19.40 7.94
C THR A 638 -28.16 19.80 6.96
N GLY A 639 -28.46 21.10 6.80
CA GLY A 639 -29.42 21.58 5.81
C GLY A 639 -29.03 21.21 4.38
N ILE A 640 -27.74 21.24 4.03
CA ILE A 640 -27.25 20.78 2.72
C ILE A 640 -27.49 19.27 2.54
N ILE A 641 -27.17 18.45 3.55
CA ILE A 641 -27.41 17.00 3.49
C ILE A 641 -28.91 16.71 3.31
N GLU A 642 -29.77 17.42 4.05
CA GLU A 642 -31.23 17.24 3.99
C GLU A 642 -31.83 17.74 2.67
N GLY A 643 -31.25 18.76 2.06
CA GLY A 643 -31.62 19.26 0.73
C GLY A 643 -31.05 18.43 -0.43
N THR A 644 -30.15 17.48 -0.17
CA THR A 644 -29.54 16.63 -1.21
C THR A 644 -30.34 15.36 -1.44
N LYS A 645 -30.69 15.06 -2.70
CA LYS A 645 -31.30 13.80 -3.12
C LYS A 645 -30.21 12.75 -3.36
N PHE A 646 -30.03 11.85 -2.39
CA PHE A 646 -29.10 10.71 -2.53
C PHE A 646 -29.73 9.60 -3.40
N ILE A 647 -29.01 9.17 -4.43
CA ILE A 647 -29.44 8.12 -5.37
C ILE A 647 -28.49 6.92 -5.23
N ASP A 648 -28.92 5.88 -4.51
CA ASP A 648 -28.16 4.63 -4.40
C ASP A 648 -28.32 3.75 -5.65
N LEU A 649 -27.19 3.43 -6.29
CA LEU A 649 -27.11 2.55 -7.46
C LEU A 649 -26.45 1.20 -7.16
N SER A 650 -26.08 0.93 -5.90
CA SER A 650 -25.28 -0.23 -5.50
C SER A 650 -25.87 -1.57 -5.92
N THR A 651 -27.20 -1.71 -5.86
CA THR A 651 -27.90 -2.93 -6.28
C THR A 651 -27.74 -3.17 -7.77
N HIS A 652 -27.89 -2.14 -8.60
CA HIS A 652 -27.73 -2.23 -10.05
C HIS A 652 -26.27 -2.42 -10.47
N VAL A 653 -25.33 -1.78 -9.77
CA VAL A 653 -23.89 -2.01 -9.94
C VAL A 653 -23.53 -3.46 -9.60
N ASN A 654 -24.14 -4.05 -8.56
CA ASN A 654 -23.94 -5.47 -8.24
C ASN A 654 -24.47 -6.42 -9.34
N GLU A 655 -25.58 -6.06 -9.99
CA GLU A 655 -26.08 -6.80 -11.15
C GLU A 655 -25.12 -6.70 -12.35
N LEU A 656 -24.60 -5.50 -12.64
CA LEU A 656 -23.59 -5.27 -13.66
C LEU A 656 -22.32 -6.10 -13.41
N LEU A 657 -21.80 -6.08 -12.19
CA LEU A 657 -20.64 -6.89 -11.76
C LEU A 657 -20.91 -8.40 -11.77
N SER A 658 -22.18 -8.81 -11.89
CA SER A 658 -22.58 -10.22 -12.04
C SER A 658 -22.78 -10.63 -13.51
N ASN A 659 -22.35 -9.79 -14.47
CA ASN A 659 -22.53 -9.97 -15.92
C ASN A 659 -24.01 -10.09 -16.35
N LYS A 660 -24.92 -9.43 -15.64
CA LYS A 660 -26.29 -9.27 -16.11
C LYS A 660 -26.33 -8.03 -17.01
N SER A 661 -26.53 -8.23 -18.32
CA SER A 661 -26.58 -7.13 -19.31
C SER A 661 -27.58 -6.02 -18.92
N ALA A 662 -28.69 -6.41 -18.26
CA ALA A 662 -29.70 -5.48 -17.75
C ALA A 662 -29.20 -4.52 -16.67
N GLY A 663 -28.07 -4.78 -16.00
CA GLY A 663 -27.58 -3.94 -14.90
C GLY A 663 -27.25 -2.51 -15.35
N SER A 664 -26.65 -2.35 -16.53
CA SER A 664 -26.32 -1.02 -17.08
C SER A 664 -27.57 -0.23 -17.43
N GLU A 665 -28.54 -0.85 -18.12
CA GLU A 665 -29.80 -0.19 -18.47
C GLU A 665 -30.58 0.26 -17.23
N LYS A 666 -30.68 -0.59 -16.21
CA LYS A 666 -31.35 -0.22 -14.96
C LYS A 666 -30.69 0.95 -14.22
N ILE A 667 -29.36 1.07 -14.29
CA ILE A 667 -28.66 2.26 -13.77
C ILE A 667 -29.15 3.51 -14.51
N MET A 668 -29.16 3.45 -15.84
CA MET A 668 -29.57 4.57 -16.68
C MET A 668 -31.04 4.94 -16.46
N ASP A 669 -31.94 3.97 -16.40
CA ASP A 669 -33.37 4.18 -16.16
C ASP A 669 -33.62 4.81 -14.79
N ARG A 670 -32.90 4.36 -13.75
CA ARG A 670 -33.01 4.93 -12.41
C ARG A 670 -32.54 6.37 -12.36
N LEU A 671 -31.46 6.70 -13.07
CA LEU A 671 -30.93 8.06 -13.17
C LEU A 671 -31.90 8.98 -13.94
N ARG A 672 -32.37 8.56 -15.12
CA ARG A 672 -33.38 9.30 -15.90
C ARG A 672 -34.62 9.59 -15.07
N GLN A 673 -35.15 8.58 -14.37
CA GLN A 673 -36.30 8.78 -13.47
C GLN A 673 -36.00 9.78 -12.35
N SER A 674 -34.77 9.77 -11.82
CA SER A 674 -34.40 10.66 -10.71
C SER A 674 -34.23 12.12 -11.14
N PHE A 675 -33.81 12.35 -12.38
CA PHE A 675 -33.62 13.66 -13.00
C PHE A 675 -34.87 14.19 -13.74
N GLN A 676 -35.91 13.38 -13.91
CA GLN A 676 -37.17 13.85 -14.51
C GLN A 676 -37.88 14.92 -13.67
N ASP A 677 -37.59 14.99 -12.37
CA ASP A 677 -38.17 15.97 -11.45
C ASP A 677 -37.54 17.38 -11.57
N SER A 678 -36.39 17.53 -12.24
CA SER A 678 -35.63 18.79 -12.36
C SER A 678 -36.00 19.59 -13.61
N VAL A 679 -37.26 20.02 -13.73
CA VAL A 679 -37.79 20.63 -14.98
C VAL A 679 -37.51 22.14 -15.10
N SER A 680 -37.07 22.83 -14.05
CA SER A 680 -36.68 24.25 -14.17
C SER A 680 -35.77 24.71 -13.03
N GLY A 681 -34.46 24.78 -13.27
CA GLY A 681 -33.48 25.32 -12.33
C GLY A 681 -32.10 24.71 -12.48
N GLU A 682 -31.09 25.39 -11.96
CA GLU A 682 -29.72 24.88 -11.90
C GLU A 682 -29.64 23.60 -11.07
N SER A 683 -28.79 22.66 -11.49
CA SER A 683 -28.58 21.43 -10.74
C SER A 683 -27.10 21.12 -10.51
N ILE A 684 -26.82 20.53 -9.36
CA ILE A 684 -25.49 20.00 -9.00
C ILE A 684 -25.59 18.49 -8.92
N VAL A 685 -24.82 17.77 -9.72
CA VAL A 685 -24.79 16.31 -9.72
C VAL A 685 -23.41 15.82 -9.26
N VAL A 686 -23.37 15.19 -8.09
CA VAL A 686 -22.17 14.56 -7.53
C VAL A 686 -22.14 13.08 -7.91
N ILE A 687 -21.10 12.64 -8.62
CA ILE A 687 -20.86 11.22 -8.90
C ILE A 687 -19.84 10.67 -7.90
N ASP A 688 -20.28 9.81 -6.97
CA ASP A 688 -19.43 9.18 -5.95
C ASP A 688 -19.25 7.67 -6.16
N GLY A 689 -18.12 7.13 -5.67
CA GLY A 689 -17.79 5.71 -5.74
C GLY A 689 -17.10 5.26 -7.04
N TRP A 690 -16.86 6.16 -7.99
CA TRP A 690 -16.28 5.81 -9.31
C TRP A 690 -14.90 5.13 -9.21
N SER A 691 -13.97 5.71 -8.44
CA SER A 691 -12.63 5.16 -8.29
C SER A 691 -12.64 3.77 -7.63
N ASP A 692 -13.49 3.56 -6.63
CA ASP A 692 -13.62 2.28 -5.95
C ASP A 692 -14.30 1.22 -6.85
N PHE A 693 -15.29 1.62 -7.66
CA PHE A 693 -15.88 0.78 -8.70
C PHE A 693 -14.81 0.32 -9.70
N ARG A 694 -14.07 1.26 -10.30
CA ARG A 694 -12.97 0.96 -11.24
C ARG A 694 -11.92 0.02 -10.63
N ASP A 695 -11.59 0.22 -9.36
CA ASP A 695 -10.57 -0.56 -8.63
C ASP A 695 -11.07 -1.96 -8.19
N MET A 696 -12.38 -2.23 -8.21
CA MET A 696 -12.94 -3.56 -7.88
C MET A 696 -13.28 -4.41 -9.12
N VAL A 697 -13.45 -3.79 -10.30
CA VAL A 697 -13.74 -4.53 -11.54
C VAL A 697 -12.53 -5.36 -11.98
N PRO A 698 -12.63 -6.70 -12.10
CA PRO A 698 -11.55 -7.54 -12.61
C PRO A 698 -11.09 -7.14 -14.02
N SER A 699 -9.82 -7.35 -14.36
CA SER A 699 -9.22 -6.81 -15.59
C SER A 699 -9.82 -7.41 -16.87
N ASN A 700 -10.33 -8.65 -16.81
CA ASN A 700 -11.06 -9.28 -17.92
C ASN A 700 -12.43 -8.62 -18.20
N ARG A 701 -12.88 -7.69 -17.35
CA ARG A 701 -14.14 -6.95 -17.48
C ARG A 701 -13.92 -5.44 -17.50
N SER A 702 -12.70 -4.99 -17.81
CA SER A 702 -12.36 -3.55 -17.88
C SER A 702 -13.26 -2.76 -18.85
N HIS A 703 -13.76 -3.41 -19.91
CA HIS A 703 -14.71 -2.82 -20.85
C HIS A 703 -16.01 -2.33 -20.17
N LEU A 704 -16.43 -2.94 -19.05
CA LEU A 704 -17.60 -2.50 -18.29
C LEU A 704 -17.39 -1.12 -17.68
N VAL A 705 -16.15 -0.79 -17.27
CA VAL A 705 -15.83 0.52 -16.71
C VAL A 705 -16.01 1.59 -17.79
N ARG A 706 -15.36 1.41 -18.94
CA ARG A 706 -15.46 2.38 -20.06
C ARG A 706 -16.89 2.53 -20.56
N SER A 707 -17.61 1.41 -20.73
CA SER A 707 -19.01 1.44 -21.18
C SER A 707 -19.92 2.15 -20.18
N LEU A 708 -19.71 1.97 -18.87
CA LEU A 708 -20.48 2.68 -17.86
C LEU A 708 -20.12 4.17 -17.82
N GLU A 709 -18.84 4.52 -17.97
CA GLU A 709 -18.37 5.92 -18.02
C GLU A 709 -19.08 6.71 -19.12
N THR A 710 -19.07 6.19 -20.36
CA THR A 710 -19.73 6.81 -21.50
C THR A 710 -21.23 6.96 -21.27
N ARG A 711 -21.90 5.88 -20.82
CA ARG A 711 -23.35 5.92 -20.59
C ARG A 711 -23.77 6.87 -19.47
N LEU A 712 -22.96 7.01 -18.41
CA LEU A 712 -23.21 7.99 -17.36
C LEU A 712 -23.14 9.40 -17.94
N LEU A 713 -22.11 9.71 -18.74
CA LEU A 713 -22.00 11.02 -19.41
C LEU A 713 -23.16 11.31 -20.36
N GLU A 714 -23.73 10.29 -21.01
CA GLU A 714 -24.91 10.42 -21.88
C GLU A 714 -26.22 10.67 -21.13
N VAL A 715 -26.34 10.18 -19.89
CA VAL A 715 -27.59 10.25 -19.09
C VAL A 715 -27.62 11.46 -18.16
N LEU A 716 -26.46 12.04 -17.85
CA LEU A 716 -26.40 13.27 -17.07
C LEU A 716 -27.09 14.43 -17.81
N PRO A 717 -27.81 15.32 -17.10
CA PRO A 717 -28.46 16.46 -17.73
C PRO A 717 -27.46 17.34 -18.49
N SER A 718 -27.87 17.85 -19.65
CA SER A 718 -26.98 18.53 -20.59
C SER A 718 -26.98 20.06 -20.48
N SER A 719 -27.92 20.66 -19.74
CA SER A 719 -28.08 22.12 -19.58
C SER A 719 -28.14 22.52 -18.11
N ASP A 720 -27.59 23.70 -17.78
CA ASP A 720 -27.64 24.30 -16.43
C ASP A 720 -27.22 23.33 -15.30
N THR A 721 -26.18 22.52 -15.56
CA THR A 721 -25.75 21.46 -14.66
C THR A 721 -24.27 21.52 -14.35
N ASN A 722 -23.96 21.59 -13.06
CA ASN A 722 -22.60 21.41 -12.53
C ASN A 722 -22.41 19.94 -12.11
N VAL A 723 -21.54 19.22 -12.81
CA VAL A 723 -21.22 17.82 -12.53
C VAL A 723 -19.92 17.76 -11.73
N ILE A 724 -20.00 17.30 -10.48
CA ILE A 724 -18.83 17.05 -9.64
C ILE A 724 -18.52 15.55 -9.67
N TRP A 725 -17.52 15.16 -10.45
CA TRP A 725 -17.11 13.75 -10.59
C TRP A 725 -15.96 13.41 -9.65
N ILE A 726 -16.21 12.55 -8.66
CA ILE A 726 -15.20 12.14 -7.68
C ILE A 726 -14.32 11.02 -8.25
N ASP A 727 -13.00 11.22 -8.26
CA ASP A 727 -12.00 10.23 -8.66
C ASP A 727 -10.79 10.24 -7.71
N SER A 728 -9.90 9.25 -7.87
CA SER A 728 -8.58 9.20 -7.23
C SER A 728 -7.44 9.51 -8.21
N GLY A 729 -7.80 9.81 -9.47
CA GLY A 729 -6.87 10.02 -10.57
C GLY A 729 -6.19 8.71 -11.00
N VAL A 730 -5.14 8.85 -11.82
CA VAL A 730 -4.34 7.73 -12.34
C VAL A 730 -2.88 7.94 -11.97
N GLU A 731 -2.20 6.85 -11.59
CA GLU A 731 -0.76 6.91 -11.30
C GLU A 731 0.04 7.41 -12.52
N HIS A 732 0.73 8.53 -12.34
CA HIS A 732 1.78 9.05 -13.22
C HIS A 732 3.03 8.15 -13.14
N THR A 733 3.91 8.18 -14.14
CA THR A 733 5.21 7.49 -14.09
C THR A 733 6.17 8.16 -13.10
N ARG A 734 6.31 9.49 -13.18
CA ARG A 734 7.03 10.32 -12.19
C ARG A 734 6.66 10.02 -10.74
N MET A 735 7.68 9.84 -9.92
CA MET A 735 7.58 9.78 -8.47
C MET A 735 7.66 11.17 -7.84
N ASN A 736 6.96 11.35 -6.72
CA ASN A 736 7.04 12.55 -5.90
C ASN A 736 8.17 12.38 -4.89
N ARG A 737 9.20 13.24 -4.95
CA ARG A 737 10.37 13.17 -4.06
C ARG A 737 10.06 13.25 -2.56
N HIS A 738 8.98 13.94 -2.16
CA HIS A 738 8.65 14.17 -0.75
C HIS A 738 7.83 13.05 -0.11
N TYR A 739 6.87 12.51 -0.84
CA TYR A 739 6.02 11.40 -0.41
C TYR A 739 6.47 10.04 -0.93
N GLN A 740 7.42 10.02 -1.85
CA GLN A 740 8.07 8.82 -2.39
C GLN A 740 7.06 7.82 -2.93
N ARG A 741 6.12 8.36 -3.71
CA ARG A 741 4.99 7.69 -4.36
C ARG A 741 4.80 8.27 -5.73
N LYS A 742 4.11 7.55 -6.60
CA LYS A 742 3.74 8.07 -7.91
C LYS A 742 2.92 9.34 -7.78
N CYS A 743 3.26 10.33 -8.62
CA CYS A 743 2.42 11.49 -8.87
C CYS A 743 1.08 11.02 -9.48
N VAL A 744 0.10 11.91 -9.54
CA VAL A 744 -1.26 11.58 -10.00
C VAL A 744 -1.60 12.46 -11.18
N LYS A 745 -2.05 11.84 -12.27
CA LYS A 745 -2.73 12.49 -13.40
C LYS A 745 -4.25 12.49 -13.13
N PRO A 746 -4.99 13.53 -13.55
CA PRO A 746 -6.43 13.60 -13.31
C PRO A 746 -7.20 12.47 -13.99
N LEU A 747 -6.94 12.25 -15.28
CA LEU A 747 -7.65 11.25 -16.11
C LEU A 747 -6.66 10.37 -16.88
N PRO A 748 -7.05 9.13 -17.25
CA PRO A 748 -6.31 8.39 -18.27
C PRO A 748 -6.50 9.04 -19.64
N HIS A 749 -5.52 8.87 -20.53
CA HIS A 749 -5.52 9.45 -21.89
C HIS A 749 -6.74 9.09 -22.75
N ASP A 750 -7.41 7.99 -22.47
CA ASP A 750 -8.54 7.45 -23.23
C ASP A 750 -9.89 7.61 -22.51
N SER A 751 -9.95 8.45 -21.47
CA SER A 751 -11.20 8.74 -20.76
C SER A 751 -12.09 9.67 -21.59
N PRO A 752 -13.36 9.33 -21.81
CA PRO A 752 -14.33 10.23 -22.46
C PRO A 752 -14.60 11.50 -21.66
N ARG A 753 -14.25 11.55 -20.35
CA ARG A 753 -14.41 12.76 -19.53
C ARG A 753 -13.52 13.91 -19.99
N ARG A 754 -12.44 13.64 -20.73
CA ARG A 754 -11.54 14.69 -21.27
C ARG A 754 -12.28 15.64 -22.22
N GLU A 755 -13.32 15.15 -22.91
CA GLU A 755 -14.15 15.96 -23.80
C GLU A 755 -15.09 16.93 -23.08
N HIS A 756 -15.31 16.74 -21.77
CA HIS A 756 -16.25 17.53 -20.97
C HIS A 756 -15.57 18.28 -19.82
N LEU A 757 -14.27 18.11 -19.61
CA LEU A 757 -13.59 18.60 -18.41
C LEU A 757 -13.41 20.13 -18.44
N ASP A 758 -13.97 20.81 -17.43
CA ASP A 758 -13.87 22.26 -17.25
C ASP A 758 -13.00 22.65 -16.06
N GLU A 759 -12.93 21.81 -15.04
CA GLU A 759 -12.22 22.10 -13.81
C GLU A 759 -11.64 20.83 -13.20
N VAL A 760 -10.45 20.94 -12.59
CA VAL A 760 -9.90 19.89 -11.72
C VAL A 760 -9.67 20.43 -10.32
N VAL A 761 -10.32 19.81 -9.33
CA VAL A 761 -10.12 20.10 -7.91
C VAL A 761 -9.31 18.97 -7.28
N TYR A 762 -8.06 19.23 -6.93
CA TYR A 762 -7.23 18.29 -6.18
C TYR A 762 -7.37 18.51 -4.68
N ASN A 763 -7.72 17.44 -3.95
CA ASN A 763 -7.65 17.40 -2.50
C ASN A 763 -6.42 16.59 -2.06
N ILE A 764 -5.36 17.29 -1.63
CA ILE A 764 -4.04 16.70 -1.36
C ILE A 764 -3.64 16.79 0.12
N PRO A 765 -2.83 15.82 0.63
CA PRO A 765 -2.34 15.87 2.00
C PRO A 765 -1.37 17.04 2.22
N ALA A 766 -1.25 17.53 3.46
CA ALA A 766 -0.20 18.48 3.83
C ALA A 766 1.18 17.81 3.80
N SER A 767 2.20 18.57 3.36
CA SER A 767 3.60 18.13 3.17
C SER A 767 4.10 17.13 4.20
N SER A 768 4.96 16.18 3.81
CA SER A 768 5.51 15.19 4.75
C SER A 768 6.24 15.82 5.94
N ARG A 769 6.34 15.08 7.05
CA ARG A 769 7.05 15.52 8.28
C ARG A 769 8.54 15.82 8.05
N GLY A 770 9.12 15.27 6.99
CA GLY A 770 10.50 15.45 6.57
C GLY A 770 10.80 14.63 5.32
N PHE A 771 11.92 14.92 4.65
CA PHE A 771 12.40 14.10 3.54
C PHE A 771 12.65 12.65 4.03
N GLY A 772 12.26 11.63 3.27
CA GLY A 772 12.28 10.24 3.74
C GLY A 772 11.00 9.78 4.45
N ARG A 773 10.20 10.70 5.00
CA ARG A 773 9.02 10.36 5.82
C ARG A 773 7.73 10.38 5.00
N LEU A 774 6.91 9.35 5.18
CA LEU A 774 5.63 9.19 4.47
C LEU A 774 4.45 9.93 5.14
N SER A 775 4.53 10.17 6.46
CA SER A 775 3.46 10.79 7.22
C SER A 775 3.36 12.30 6.96
N PRO A 776 2.14 12.85 6.85
CA PRO A 776 1.95 14.29 6.71
C PRO A 776 2.36 15.05 7.98
N LYS A 777 2.75 16.31 7.82
CA LYS A 777 3.15 17.20 8.92
C LYS A 777 2.00 17.52 9.86
N ARG A 778 0.79 17.63 9.30
CA ARG A 778 -0.46 17.87 10.02
C ARG A 778 -1.51 16.92 9.44
N ASP A 779 -2.15 16.12 10.30
CA ASP A 779 -3.16 15.15 9.86
C ASP A 779 -4.48 15.88 9.52
N GLU A 780 -4.76 16.94 10.27
CA GLU A 780 -5.97 17.76 10.22
C GLU A 780 -5.97 18.82 9.12
N ALA A 781 -4.87 18.95 8.37
CA ALA A 781 -4.74 19.95 7.32
C ALA A 781 -4.56 19.31 5.96
N ARG A 782 -5.30 19.82 4.97
CA ARG A 782 -5.20 19.40 3.57
C ARG A 782 -5.23 20.63 2.67
N PHE A 783 -4.73 20.46 1.45
CA PHE A 783 -4.71 21.54 0.46
C PHE A 783 -5.70 21.22 -0.65
N ILE A 784 -6.46 22.22 -1.02
CA ILE A 784 -7.32 22.22 -2.20
C ILE A 784 -6.58 23.01 -3.27
N VAL A 785 -6.37 22.39 -4.42
CA VAL A 785 -5.77 23.01 -5.60
C VAL A 785 -6.80 22.95 -6.71
N GLN A 786 -7.20 24.10 -7.21
CA GLN A 786 -8.17 24.25 -8.30
C GLN A 786 -7.42 24.64 -9.56
N ASP A 787 -7.59 23.85 -10.61
CA ASP A 787 -6.94 23.99 -11.91
C ASP A 787 -8.01 24.12 -13.00
N VAL A 788 -7.79 25.05 -13.94
CA VAL A 788 -8.77 25.45 -14.97
C VAL A 788 -8.07 25.65 -16.32
N PRO A 789 -8.79 25.56 -17.47
CA PRO A 789 -8.24 25.60 -18.84
C PRO A 789 -7.41 26.84 -19.24
N VAL A 790 -7.34 27.88 -18.41
CA VAL A 790 -6.55 29.08 -18.68
C VAL A 790 -5.16 28.94 -18.04
N ASN A 791 -4.13 29.52 -18.66
CA ASN A 791 -2.75 29.63 -18.12
C ASN A 791 -2.64 30.45 -16.81
N VAL A 792 -3.69 30.49 -16.00
CA VAL A 792 -3.72 31.04 -14.66
C VAL A 792 -3.05 30.05 -13.73
N THR A 793 -2.23 30.54 -12.81
CA THR A 793 -1.63 29.68 -11.80
C THR A 793 -2.75 29.03 -10.97
N PRO A 794 -2.75 27.69 -10.78
CA PRO A 794 -3.80 27.00 -10.04
C PRO A 794 -4.03 27.65 -8.67
N TRP A 795 -5.30 27.93 -8.34
CA TRP A 795 -5.66 28.48 -7.04
C TRP A 795 -5.42 27.45 -5.95
N ARG A 796 -4.93 27.89 -4.79
CA ARG A 796 -4.57 26.99 -3.68
C ARG A 796 -5.07 27.52 -2.35
N THR A 797 -5.78 26.69 -1.60
CA THR A 797 -6.18 26.99 -0.23
C THR A 797 -5.89 25.83 0.71
N ARG A 798 -5.68 26.15 2.00
CA ARG A 798 -5.53 25.15 3.06
C ARG A 798 -6.85 25.01 3.81
N ILE A 799 -7.38 23.80 3.86
CA ILE A 799 -8.56 23.46 4.66
C ILE A 799 -8.16 22.78 5.97
N HIS A 800 -8.96 23.01 7.01
CA HIS A 800 -8.90 22.27 8.26
C HIS A 800 -10.04 21.25 8.30
N VAL A 801 -9.71 20.00 8.64
CA VAL A 801 -10.64 18.87 8.71
C VAL A 801 -10.70 18.38 10.17
N PRO A 802 -11.70 18.81 10.97
CA PRO A 802 -11.72 18.57 12.41
C PRO A 802 -11.62 17.09 12.80
N ARG A 803 -12.26 16.20 12.02
CA ARG A 803 -12.26 14.75 12.27
C ARG A 803 -10.88 14.09 12.11
N LEU A 804 -9.91 14.79 11.51
CA LEU A 804 -8.55 14.30 11.29
C LEU A 804 -7.54 14.79 12.33
N VAL A 805 -7.98 15.53 13.36
CA VAL A 805 -7.09 15.89 14.48
C VAL A 805 -6.55 14.62 15.15
N ASP A 806 -5.23 14.53 15.25
CA ASP A 806 -4.50 13.39 15.82
C ASP A 806 -4.81 12.02 15.18
N TYR A 807 -5.28 12.02 13.92
CA TYR A 807 -5.72 10.80 13.25
C TYR A 807 -4.61 9.76 13.08
N SER A 808 -3.34 10.17 12.93
CA SER A 808 -2.19 9.25 12.88
C SER A 808 -1.89 8.54 14.19
N LYS A 809 -2.46 8.98 15.32
CA LYS A 809 -2.30 8.35 16.63
C LYS A 809 -3.32 7.23 16.88
N ARG A 810 -4.35 7.10 16.04
CA ARG A 810 -5.38 6.05 16.11
C ARG A 810 -4.90 4.75 15.46
#